data_AF-A0A1R0Z5U4-F1
#
_entry.id   AF-A0A1R0Z5U4-F1
#
_cell.length_a   1.000
_cell.length_b   1.000
_cell.length_c   1.000
_cell.angle_alpha   90.00
_cell.angle_beta   90.00
_cell.angle_gamma   90.00
#
_symmetry.space_group_name_H-M   'P 1'
#
loop_
_entity.id
_entity.type
_entity.pdbx_description
1 polymer ?
#
loop_
_entity_poly.entity_id
_entity_poly.type
_entity_poly.pdbx_seq_one_letter_code
_entity_poly.pdbx_strand_id
1 'polypeptide(L)'
;MNLKDHILLWNHALIEIIDIRHTFQRSGDLNSHYQLPSSAFLLIINGKAEILIDEVPHEIGNFHILHGGKGMNIQFLRTEELLEYYLILYKANLSLASRNNLKTIMEHNNPFNLQYGFTPTSPLPLFDKMENMFTDWGKAGLLDRLHVKTLFYQWIYEMLRQLYTLETQLIQPDPLDQAIRYMQAYYKETFSLEKLAKAVNSSPRTLSRLFRTRLQTSPAQYLISIRMEKSKILLLNTEASLHDIAIAVGYPDGYYLGKMFKKYYGISPVRYKNKLITQPSWRDMPSQGAQIDIARTQPLRYIDYDNHYQYNGEGELPMFRNAKPSLLLTLLLCFTIVLSACSTGTTNLNASSNGTPTPSAETSTGANTDKAAVEAQTRIISTVKGDIAVPTSPQRVVVLYLLGDVLALGIKPIGVSDVSEGAAFEDELKDVQKLGTWFEASPEAILALNPDLIIVPSEETYEALHQIAPTVLVPYERMSTEERVSFIGQVVGKEDQAEELFTDFHKKVEDSKQKLQEAGILDHTISIMEGGKDNSMAVVASKQFGRGSQIIYEYLGMKAPEIIQQKIDTTTGADGESVSFEVLSKYSGDYIFRSSYDGMADLTQNPIWNNIPAVKEGRLMEIDFGLGYYSDIYSLNVQLDYIVEALLAAPRVK
;
A
#
# COMPACT_ATOMS: atom_id res chain seq x y z
N MET A 1 -17.10 -12.24 -1.22
CA MET A 1 -17.83 -13.02 -0.20
C MET A 1 -17.41 -14.48 -0.24
N ASN A 2 -16.82 -15.03 0.83
CA ASN A 2 -16.63 -16.49 0.96
C ASN A 2 -17.96 -17.12 1.42
N LEU A 3 -18.65 -17.80 0.50
CA LEU A 3 -19.96 -18.38 0.77
C LEU A 3 -19.93 -19.49 1.82
N LYS A 4 -18.81 -20.24 1.92
CA LYS A 4 -18.65 -21.27 2.96
C LYS A 4 -18.62 -20.67 4.36
N ASP A 5 -17.88 -19.57 4.52
CA ASP A 5 -17.81 -18.83 5.80
C ASP A 5 -19.16 -18.21 6.15
N HIS A 6 -19.89 -17.70 5.16
CA HIS A 6 -21.24 -17.17 5.34
C HIS A 6 -22.22 -18.22 5.83
N ILE A 7 -22.26 -19.38 5.16
CA ILE A 7 -23.10 -20.51 5.58
C ILE A 7 -22.73 -20.95 7.00
N LEU A 8 -21.43 -21.04 7.30
CA LEU A 8 -20.94 -21.38 8.63
C LEU A 8 -21.43 -20.40 9.69
N LEU A 9 -21.37 -19.09 9.43
CA LEU A 9 -21.84 -18.07 10.36
C LEU A 9 -23.36 -18.07 10.52
N TRP A 10 -24.13 -18.27 9.44
CA TRP A 10 -25.58 -18.42 9.51
C TRP A 10 -26.02 -19.64 10.34
N ASN A 11 -25.27 -20.74 10.30
CA ASN A 11 -25.53 -21.94 11.12
C ASN A 11 -25.40 -21.67 12.63
N HIS A 12 -24.64 -20.65 13.03
CA HIS A 12 -24.40 -20.31 14.44
C HIS A 12 -25.09 -19.01 14.88
N ALA A 13 -25.91 -18.42 14.00
CA ALA A 13 -26.59 -17.16 14.26
C ALA A 13 -27.88 -17.34 15.06
N LEU A 14 -28.03 -16.56 16.12
CA LEU A 14 -29.29 -16.35 16.81
C LEU A 14 -29.98 -15.13 16.19
N ILE A 15 -31.10 -15.37 15.51
CA ILE A 15 -31.85 -14.32 14.82
C ILE A 15 -33.03 -13.82 15.66
N GLU A 16 -33.18 -12.50 15.65
CA GLU A 16 -34.35 -11.75 16.11
C GLU A 16 -34.91 -10.93 14.94
N ILE A 17 -36.17 -11.18 14.57
CA ILE A 17 -36.88 -10.40 13.55
C ILE A 17 -37.49 -9.18 14.23
N ILE A 18 -37.15 -7.99 13.72
CA ILE A 18 -37.58 -6.71 14.28
C ILE A 18 -38.86 -6.24 13.61
N ASP A 19 -38.92 -6.34 12.29
CA ASP A 19 -40.05 -5.83 11.50
C ASP A 19 -40.12 -6.49 10.13
N ILE A 20 -41.34 -6.58 9.57
CA ILE A 20 -41.59 -7.01 8.20
C ILE A 20 -42.61 -6.05 7.59
N ARG A 21 -42.25 -5.44 6.46
CA ARG A 21 -43.08 -4.47 5.75
C ARG A 21 -43.31 -4.90 4.32
N HIS A 22 -44.48 -4.56 3.80
CA HIS A 22 -44.82 -4.63 2.39
C HIS A 22 -45.12 -3.21 1.92
N THR A 23 -44.48 -2.76 0.86
CA THR A 23 -44.54 -1.36 0.44
C THR A 23 -44.74 -1.25 -1.07
N PHE A 24 -45.60 -0.30 -1.46
CA PHE A 24 -45.86 0.11 -2.82
C PHE A 24 -45.39 1.54 -2.98
N GLN A 25 -44.31 1.74 -3.75
CA GLN A 25 -43.74 3.06 -3.99
C GLN A 25 -44.03 3.51 -5.42
N ARG A 26 -44.48 4.75 -5.59
CA ARG A 26 -44.75 5.37 -6.89
C ARG A 26 -43.67 6.40 -7.21
N SER A 27 -43.41 6.64 -8.49
CA SER A 27 -42.34 7.50 -9.03
C SER A 27 -42.30 8.95 -8.46
N GLY A 28 -43.39 9.45 -7.86
CA GLY A 28 -43.44 10.80 -7.28
C GLY A 28 -42.71 11.00 -5.95
N ASP A 29 -42.34 9.94 -5.23
CA ASP A 29 -41.70 9.98 -3.90
C ASP A 29 -40.17 9.74 -3.95
N LEU A 30 -39.55 10.07 -5.08
CA LEU A 30 -38.11 9.89 -5.32
C LEU A 30 -37.30 10.96 -4.57
N ASN A 31 -36.89 10.63 -3.34
CA ASN A 31 -35.74 11.17 -2.58
C ASN A 31 -35.76 10.74 -1.09
N SER A 32 -36.51 9.69 -0.74
CA SER A 32 -36.48 9.15 0.62
C SER A 32 -35.16 8.43 0.86
N HIS A 33 -34.34 9.03 1.72
CA HIS A 33 -33.16 8.38 2.28
C HIS A 33 -33.63 7.51 3.44
N TYR A 34 -33.35 6.21 3.38
CA TYR A 34 -33.72 5.29 4.44
C TYR A 34 -32.46 4.70 5.06
N GLN A 35 -32.09 5.21 6.24
CA GLN A 35 -31.02 4.63 7.03
C GLN A 35 -31.51 3.36 7.71
N LEU A 36 -30.86 2.24 7.46
CA LEU A 36 -31.21 0.95 8.01
C LEU A 36 -31.00 0.92 9.54
N PRO A 37 -32.07 0.80 10.36
CA PRO A 37 -31.93 0.76 11.82
C PRO A 37 -31.32 -0.57 12.31
N SER A 38 -31.36 -1.61 11.47
CA SER A 38 -30.79 -2.94 11.66
C SER A 38 -30.43 -3.55 10.30
N SER A 39 -29.79 -4.71 10.29
CA SER A 39 -29.59 -5.47 9.05
C SER A 39 -30.93 -5.78 8.39
N ALA A 40 -30.93 -5.77 7.06
CA ALA A 40 -32.16 -5.80 6.29
C ALA A 40 -32.05 -6.60 5.00
N PHE A 41 -33.15 -7.26 4.64
CA PHE A 41 -33.36 -7.82 3.31
C PHE A 41 -34.49 -7.08 2.61
N LEU A 42 -34.29 -6.74 1.34
CA LEU A 42 -35.33 -6.25 0.44
C LEU A 42 -35.58 -7.30 -0.64
N LEU A 43 -36.84 -7.69 -0.80
CA LEU A 43 -37.29 -8.54 -1.90
C LEU A 43 -38.19 -7.72 -2.81
N ILE A 44 -37.71 -7.43 -4.01
CA ILE A 44 -38.44 -6.70 -5.05
C ILE A 44 -39.37 -7.68 -5.75
N ILE A 45 -40.67 -7.41 -5.76
CA ILE A 45 -41.66 -8.28 -6.41
C ILE A 45 -41.94 -7.82 -7.83
N ASN A 46 -42.11 -6.51 -8.00
CA ASN A 46 -42.51 -5.94 -9.26
C ASN A 46 -41.94 -4.53 -9.44
N GLY A 47 -41.60 -4.22 -10.68
CA GLY A 47 -41.04 -2.94 -11.11
C GLY A 47 -39.53 -2.96 -11.21
N LYS A 48 -39.00 -2.04 -12.00
CA LYS A 48 -37.56 -1.76 -12.08
C LYS A 48 -37.21 -0.48 -11.35
N ALA A 49 -36.03 -0.46 -10.76
CA ALA A 49 -35.49 0.73 -10.15
C ALA A 49 -33.97 0.73 -10.17
N GLU A 50 -33.42 1.91 -9.96
CA GLU A 50 -32.03 2.10 -9.62
C GLU A 50 -31.97 2.49 -8.14
N ILE A 51 -31.37 1.62 -7.33
CA ILE A 51 -31.24 1.82 -5.88
C ILE A 51 -29.77 2.03 -5.56
N LEU A 52 -29.46 3.08 -4.79
CA LEU A 52 -28.17 3.22 -4.12
C LEU A 52 -28.26 2.59 -2.74
N ILE A 53 -27.32 1.70 -2.43
CA ILE A 53 -27.01 1.32 -1.05
C ILE A 53 -25.61 1.86 -0.75
N ASP A 54 -25.50 2.80 0.19
CA ASP A 54 -24.28 3.55 0.51
C ASP A 54 -23.56 4.06 -0.76
N GLU A 55 -24.31 4.73 -1.65
CA GLU A 55 -23.84 5.31 -2.91
C GLU A 55 -23.35 4.29 -3.96
N VAL A 56 -23.64 3.01 -3.79
CA VAL A 56 -23.36 1.99 -4.81
C VAL A 56 -24.65 1.66 -5.57
N PRO A 57 -24.68 1.89 -6.89
CA PRO A 57 -25.87 1.64 -7.70
C PRO A 57 -26.11 0.15 -7.90
N HIS A 58 -27.35 -0.25 -7.69
CA HIS A 58 -27.90 -1.55 -8.04
C HIS A 58 -29.05 -1.32 -9.01
N GLU A 59 -28.91 -1.86 -10.22
CA GLU A 59 -30.03 -1.99 -11.13
C GLU A 59 -30.87 -3.18 -10.65
N ILE A 60 -32.09 -2.89 -10.21
CA ILE A 60 -33.03 -3.91 -9.77
C ILE A 60 -34.11 -4.14 -10.82
N GLY A 61 -34.45 -5.41 -10.97
CA GLY A 61 -35.59 -5.85 -11.76
C GLY A 61 -36.54 -6.71 -10.93
N ASN A 62 -37.49 -7.34 -11.61
CA ASN A 62 -38.47 -8.22 -10.97
C ASN A 62 -37.77 -9.37 -10.22
N PHE A 63 -38.25 -9.67 -9.01
CA PHE A 63 -37.69 -10.70 -8.15
C PHE A 63 -36.20 -10.52 -7.88
N HIS A 64 -35.78 -9.33 -7.47
CA HIS A 64 -34.41 -9.07 -7.03
C HIS A 64 -34.33 -9.06 -5.50
N ILE A 65 -33.26 -9.64 -4.94
CA ILE A 65 -32.98 -9.60 -3.50
C ILE A 65 -31.80 -8.68 -3.26
N LEU A 66 -31.96 -7.74 -2.33
CA LEU A 66 -30.88 -6.92 -1.79
C LEU A 66 -30.72 -7.19 -0.29
N HIS A 67 -29.48 -7.12 0.18
CA HIS A 67 -29.15 -7.13 1.59
C HIS A 67 -28.32 -5.89 1.95
N GLY A 68 -28.61 -5.30 3.09
CA GLY A 68 -27.85 -4.20 3.67
C GLY A 68 -27.64 -4.39 5.17
N GLY A 69 -26.44 -4.03 5.63
CA GLY A 69 -26.08 -4.03 7.04
C GLY A 69 -26.70 -2.86 7.81
N LYS A 70 -26.72 -2.98 9.15
CA LYS A 70 -27.15 -1.89 10.04
C LYS A 70 -26.36 -0.61 9.75
N GLY A 71 -27.06 0.52 9.63
CA GLY A 71 -26.49 1.85 9.46
C GLY A 71 -26.27 2.27 8.01
N MET A 72 -26.38 1.35 7.04
CA MET A 72 -26.32 1.66 5.62
C MET A 72 -27.54 2.47 5.17
N ASN A 73 -27.34 3.34 4.19
CA ASN A 73 -28.39 4.18 3.62
C ASN A 73 -28.89 3.60 2.30
N ILE A 74 -30.20 3.45 2.18
CA ILE A 74 -30.88 3.09 0.94
C ILE A 74 -31.51 4.34 0.34
N GLN A 75 -31.22 4.62 -0.94
CA GLN A 75 -31.81 5.70 -1.70
C GLN A 75 -32.34 5.18 -3.04
N PHE A 76 -33.57 5.52 -3.37
CA PHE A 76 -34.19 5.20 -4.65
C PHE A 76 -33.94 6.36 -5.63
N LEU A 77 -33.20 6.11 -6.72
CA LEU A 77 -32.85 7.14 -7.70
C LEU A 77 -33.87 7.24 -8.83
N ARG A 78 -34.28 6.10 -9.36
CA ARG A 78 -35.25 5.98 -10.46
C ARG A 78 -36.13 4.78 -10.21
N THR A 79 -37.43 4.90 -10.42
CA THR A 79 -38.37 3.78 -10.37
C THR A 79 -39.27 3.81 -11.60
N GLU A 80 -39.71 2.65 -12.07
CA GLU A 80 -40.88 2.53 -12.95
C GLU A 80 -42.15 3.06 -12.23
N GLU A 81 -43.30 3.10 -12.92
CA GLU A 81 -44.54 3.71 -12.42
C GLU A 81 -44.99 3.18 -11.04
N LEU A 82 -44.69 1.91 -10.75
CA LEU A 82 -44.94 1.26 -9.47
C LEU A 82 -43.80 0.29 -9.12
N LEU A 83 -43.20 0.46 -7.94
CA LEU A 83 -42.25 -0.46 -7.34
C LEU A 83 -42.90 -1.14 -6.13
N GLU A 84 -42.93 -2.46 -6.11
CA GLU A 84 -43.46 -3.27 -5.02
C GLU A 84 -42.34 -4.08 -4.38
N TYR A 85 -42.19 -3.97 -3.06
CA TYR A 85 -41.16 -4.72 -2.35
C TYR A 85 -41.56 -5.08 -0.91
N TYR A 86 -40.92 -6.12 -0.40
CA TYR A 86 -40.92 -6.47 1.02
C TYR A 86 -39.60 -6.05 1.66
N LEU A 87 -39.66 -5.55 2.90
CA LEU A 87 -38.50 -5.22 3.74
C LEU A 87 -38.56 -6.04 5.03
N ILE A 88 -37.55 -6.87 5.29
CA ILE A 88 -37.35 -7.54 6.58
C ILE A 88 -36.22 -6.84 7.31
N LEU A 89 -36.46 -6.43 8.56
CA LEU A 89 -35.47 -5.93 9.50
C LEU A 89 -35.16 -7.00 10.54
N TYR A 90 -33.88 -7.31 10.75
CA TYR A 90 -33.46 -8.34 11.70
C TYR A 90 -32.16 -7.97 12.45
N LYS A 91 -31.94 -8.63 13.59
CA LYS A 91 -30.66 -8.69 14.30
C LYS A 91 -30.15 -10.11 14.30
N ALA A 92 -28.84 -10.25 14.11
CA ALA A 92 -28.13 -11.50 14.24
C ALA A 92 -27.03 -11.36 15.28
N ASN A 93 -26.98 -12.30 16.23
CA ASN A 93 -25.90 -12.42 17.20
C ASN A 93 -25.34 -13.84 17.17
N LEU A 94 -24.03 -14.01 17.37
CA LEU A 94 -23.47 -15.34 17.59
C LEU A 94 -23.76 -15.81 19.02
N SER A 95 -23.93 -17.12 19.20
CA SER A 95 -24.07 -17.71 20.53
C SER A 95 -22.84 -17.45 21.40
N LEU A 96 -23.04 -17.31 22.73
CA LEU A 96 -21.97 -17.10 23.72
C LEU A 96 -20.96 -18.27 23.75
N ALA A 97 -21.33 -19.45 23.27
CA ALA A 97 -20.47 -20.64 23.18
C ALA A 97 -19.65 -20.71 21.87
N SER A 98 -19.68 -19.68 21.02
CA SER A 98 -18.98 -19.69 19.73
C SER A 98 -17.46 -19.70 19.90
N ARG A 99 -16.81 -20.70 19.28
CA ARG A 99 -15.36 -20.89 19.21
C ARG A 99 -14.65 -19.63 18.67
N ASN A 100 -13.41 -19.37 19.12
CA ASN A 100 -12.63 -18.18 18.72
C ASN A 100 -12.43 -18.05 17.20
N ASN A 101 -12.41 -19.16 16.47
CA ASN A 101 -12.35 -19.15 15.00
C ASN A 101 -13.59 -18.49 14.37
N LEU A 102 -14.80 -18.68 14.90
CA LEU A 102 -16.02 -18.04 14.39
C LEU A 102 -16.02 -16.53 14.63
N LYS A 103 -15.45 -16.07 15.77
CA LYS A 103 -15.26 -14.65 16.04
C LYS A 103 -14.29 -14.03 15.04
N THR A 104 -13.17 -14.72 14.77
CA THR A 104 -12.19 -14.31 13.76
C THR A 104 -12.85 -14.20 12.38
N ILE A 105 -13.63 -15.20 11.96
CA ILE A 105 -14.34 -15.16 10.66
C ILE A 105 -15.37 -14.01 10.65
N MET A 106 -16.08 -13.77 11.75
CA MET A 106 -17.03 -12.66 11.86
C MET A 106 -16.35 -11.27 11.80
N GLU A 107 -15.13 -11.13 12.31
CA GLU A 107 -14.37 -9.87 12.20
C GLU A 107 -13.95 -9.56 10.76
N HIS A 108 -13.65 -10.60 9.97
CA HIS A 108 -13.14 -10.45 8.61
C HIS A 108 -14.24 -10.52 7.53
N ASN A 109 -15.36 -11.23 7.77
CA ASN A 109 -16.36 -11.55 6.75
C ASN A 109 -17.77 -11.73 7.36
N ASN A 110 -18.29 -10.70 8.03
CA ASN A 110 -19.61 -10.73 8.67
C ASN A 110 -20.79 -10.70 7.65
N PRO A 111 -21.55 -11.79 7.45
CA PRO A 111 -22.68 -11.83 6.51
C PRO A 111 -23.78 -10.82 6.86
N PHE A 112 -23.96 -10.51 8.14
CA PHE A 112 -25.06 -9.66 8.62
C PHE A 112 -24.83 -8.17 8.36
N ASN A 113 -23.58 -7.78 8.06
CA ASN A 113 -23.22 -6.38 7.77
C ASN A 113 -22.81 -6.17 6.31
N LEU A 114 -22.82 -7.21 5.48
CA LEU A 114 -22.42 -7.10 4.09
C LEU A 114 -23.54 -6.52 3.22
N GLN A 115 -23.16 -5.86 2.14
CA GLN A 115 -24.09 -5.42 1.10
C GLN A 115 -23.95 -6.34 -0.10
N TYR A 116 -25.06 -6.86 -0.60
CA TYR A 116 -25.08 -7.65 -1.82
C TYR A 116 -26.48 -7.67 -2.45
N GLY A 117 -26.51 -7.91 -3.75
CA GLY A 117 -27.74 -8.05 -4.53
C GLY A 117 -27.64 -9.21 -5.51
N PHE A 118 -28.75 -9.92 -5.75
CA PHE A 118 -28.84 -10.95 -6.78
C PHE A 118 -30.28 -11.23 -7.21
N THR A 119 -30.44 -11.78 -8.41
CA THR A 119 -31.71 -12.28 -8.93
C THR A 119 -31.79 -13.80 -8.71
N PRO A 120 -32.75 -14.31 -7.91
CA PRO A 120 -32.90 -15.74 -7.67
C PRO A 120 -33.32 -16.50 -8.94
N THR A 121 -32.79 -17.71 -9.13
CA THR A 121 -33.19 -18.60 -10.24
C THR A 121 -34.58 -19.18 -10.06
N SER A 122 -35.03 -19.32 -8.81
CA SER A 122 -36.35 -19.83 -8.46
C SER A 122 -36.97 -18.88 -7.43
N PRO A 123 -37.65 -17.81 -7.86
CA PRO A 123 -38.11 -16.76 -6.96
C PRO A 123 -39.38 -17.11 -6.18
N LEU A 124 -40.25 -17.98 -6.71
CA LEU A 124 -41.55 -18.28 -6.08
C LEU A 124 -41.42 -18.90 -4.68
N PRO A 125 -40.54 -19.88 -4.41
CA PRO A 125 -40.37 -20.41 -3.05
C PRO A 125 -39.91 -19.37 -2.02
N LEU A 126 -39.16 -18.35 -2.46
CA LEU A 126 -38.73 -17.23 -1.61
C LEU A 126 -39.88 -16.26 -1.37
N PHE A 127 -40.68 -15.99 -2.41
CA PHE A 127 -41.88 -15.16 -2.32
C PHE A 127 -42.94 -15.77 -1.39
N ASP A 128 -43.29 -17.05 -1.57
CA ASP A 128 -44.30 -17.72 -0.76
C ASP A 128 -43.95 -17.66 0.74
N LYS A 129 -42.67 -17.85 1.07
CA LYS A 129 -42.18 -17.73 2.46
C LYS A 129 -42.23 -16.29 2.97
N MET A 130 -41.92 -15.31 2.12
CA MET A 130 -42.02 -13.89 2.46
C MET A 130 -43.46 -13.49 2.77
N GLU A 131 -44.41 -13.87 1.92
CA GLU A 131 -45.83 -13.55 2.09
C GLU A 131 -46.40 -14.20 3.36
N ASN A 132 -46.06 -15.47 3.62
CA ASN A 132 -46.44 -16.15 4.86
C ASN A 132 -45.84 -15.47 6.10
N MET A 133 -44.56 -15.07 6.03
CA MET A 133 -43.93 -14.31 7.11
C MET A 133 -44.65 -12.99 7.37
N PHE A 134 -44.98 -12.24 6.33
CA PHE A 134 -45.68 -10.96 6.46
C PHE A 134 -47.09 -11.14 7.04
N THR A 135 -47.84 -12.13 6.55
CA THR A 135 -49.19 -12.46 7.05
C THR A 135 -49.18 -12.79 8.54
N ASP A 136 -48.24 -13.63 8.98
CA ASP A 136 -48.13 -14.02 10.39
C ASP A 136 -47.54 -12.90 11.26
N TRP A 137 -46.67 -12.06 10.70
CA TRP A 137 -46.15 -10.87 11.37
C TRP A 137 -47.28 -9.91 11.77
N GLY A 138 -48.30 -9.77 10.91
CA GLY A 138 -49.48 -8.93 11.16
C GLY A 138 -50.42 -9.45 12.25
N LYS A 139 -50.47 -10.77 12.49
CA LYS A 139 -51.30 -11.39 13.55
C LYS A 139 -50.77 -11.12 14.97
N ALA A 140 -49.45 -10.91 15.09
CA ALA A 140 -48.74 -10.58 16.33
C ALA A 140 -48.87 -11.59 17.50
N GLY A 141 -49.38 -12.80 17.28
CA GLY A 141 -49.47 -13.84 18.32
C GLY A 141 -48.14 -14.54 18.61
N LEU A 142 -47.99 -15.11 19.81
CA LEU A 142 -46.74 -15.78 20.22
C LEU A 142 -46.36 -16.95 19.30
N LEU A 143 -47.36 -17.74 18.88
CA LEU A 143 -47.17 -18.84 17.94
C LEU A 143 -46.80 -18.31 16.55
N ASP A 144 -47.44 -17.23 16.10
CA ASP A 144 -47.14 -16.60 14.80
C ASP A 144 -45.72 -16.04 14.78
N ARG A 145 -45.24 -15.39 15.86
CA ARG A 145 -43.84 -14.92 15.96
C ARG A 145 -42.84 -16.06 15.87
N LEU A 146 -43.14 -17.22 16.46
CA LEU A 146 -42.30 -18.42 16.34
C LEU A 146 -42.32 -18.99 14.92
N HIS A 147 -43.50 -18.99 14.27
CA HIS A 147 -43.62 -19.44 12.89
C HIS A 147 -42.88 -18.52 11.93
N VAL A 148 -42.98 -17.19 12.07
CA VAL A 148 -42.18 -16.21 11.32
C VAL A 148 -40.69 -16.50 11.44
N LYS A 149 -40.20 -16.74 12.66
CA LYS A 149 -38.79 -17.08 12.88
C LYS A 149 -38.38 -18.35 12.14
N THR A 150 -39.27 -19.36 12.12
CA THR A 150 -39.04 -20.62 11.41
C THR A 150 -39.02 -20.42 9.89
N LEU A 151 -39.98 -19.67 9.36
CA LEU A 151 -40.06 -19.31 7.95
C LEU A 151 -38.85 -18.48 7.51
N PHE A 152 -38.34 -17.59 8.36
CA PHE A 152 -37.14 -16.81 8.07
C PHE A 152 -35.92 -17.70 7.86
N TYR A 153 -35.69 -18.69 8.74
CA TYR A 153 -34.60 -19.64 8.54
C TYR A 153 -34.77 -20.47 7.26
N GLN A 154 -36.00 -20.89 6.95
CA GLN A 154 -36.28 -21.58 5.68
C GLN A 154 -36.01 -20.68 4.47
N TRP A 155 -36.32 -19.39 4.57
CA TRP A 155 -36.09 -18.39 3.52
C TRP A 155 -34.59 -18.16 3.31
N ILE A 156 -33.82 -17.99 4.39
CA ILE A 156 -32.35 -17.88 4.33
C ILE A 156 -31.72 -19.13 3.72
N TYR A 157 -32.18 -20.32 4.12
CA TYR A 157 -31.70 -21.57 3.53
C TYR A 157 -31.95 -21.61 2.01
N GLU A 158 -33.15 -21.28 1.57
CA GLU A 158 -33.51 -21.24 0.15
C GLU A 158 -32.66 -20.23 -0.62
N MET A 159 -32.46 -19.04 -0.05
CA MET A 159 -31.62 -17.99 -0.63
C MET A 159 -30.16 -18.46 -0.78
N LEU A 160 -29.56 -18.98 0.30
CA LEU A 160 -28.18 -19.47 0.30
C LEU A 160 -27.99 -20.68 -0.62
N ARG A 161 -28.99 -21.58 -0.71
CA ARG A 161 -28.96 -22.71 -1.66
C ARG A 161 -28.88 -22.21 -3.10
N GLN A 162 -29.68 -21.22 -3.45
CA GLN A 162 -29.66 -20.65 -4.80
C GLN A 162 -28.34 -19.95 -5.08
N LEU A 163 -27.82 -19.14 -4.13
CA LEU A 163 -26.49 -18.51 -4.24
C LEU A 163 -25.35 -19.54 -4.39
N TYR A 164 -25.44 -20.67 -3.68
CA TYR A 164 -24.45 -21.75 -3.76
C TYR A 164 -24.47 -22.48 -5.10
N THR A 165 -25.65 -22.63 -5.69
CA THR A 165 -25.84 -23.31 -6.99
C THR A 165 -25.43 -22.45 -8.18
N LEU A 166 -25.46 -21.12 -7.99
CA LEU A 166 -25.38 -20.14 -9.06
C LEU A 166 -23.95 -19.77 -9.49
N GLU A 167 -22.90 -20.14 -8.74
CA GLU A 167 -21.48 -19.72 -8.95
C GLU A 167 -21.29 -18.23 -9.33
N THR A 168 -22.27 -17.36 -9.04
CA THR A 168 -22.30 -16.03 -9.67
C THR A 168 -21.55 -15.02 -8.84
N GLN A 169 -20.74 -14.21 -9.53
CA GLN A 169 -20.02 -13.07 -8.98
C GLN A 169 -21.02 -12.04 -8.43
N LEU A 170 -21.09 -11.96 -7.10
CA LEU A 170 -21.82 -10.92 -6.39
C LEU A 170 -21.19 -9.55 -6.65
N ILE A 171 -22.00 -8.55 -6.97
CA ILE A 171 -21.57 -7.14 -7.01
C ILE A 171 -21.29 -6.71 -5.57
N GLN A 172 -20.02 -6.69 -5.18
CA GLN A 172 -19.56 -6.11 -3.91
C GLN A 172 -19.34 -4.61 -4.12
N PRO A 173 -19.77 -3.73 -3.19
CA PRO A 173 -19.37 -2.33 -3.21
C PRO A 173 -17.85 -2.23 -3.12
N ASP A 174 -17.22 -1.48 -4.01
CA ASP A 174 -15.76 -1.36 -4.08
C ASP A 174 -15.23 -0.76 -2.77
N PRO A 175 -14.34 -1.46 -2.04
CA PRO A 175 -13.72 -0.91 -0.83
C PRO A 175 -13.01 0.42 -1.08
N LEU A 176 -12.55 0.64 -2.32
CA LEU A 176 -11.98 1.92 -2.73
C LEU A 176 -13.00 3.05 -2.71
N ASP A 177 -14.19 2.82 -3.30
CA ASP A 177 -15.24 3.84 -3.37
C ASP A 177 -15.73 4.22 -1.97
N GLN A 178 -15.83 3.24 -1.08
CA GLN A 178 -16.13 3.48 0.34
C GLN A 178 -15.04 4.32 1.02
N ALA A 179 -13.78 4.03 0.74
CA ALA A 179 -12.66 4.78 1.29
C ALA A 179 -12.62 6.22 0.76
N ILE A 180 -12.86 6.44 -0.54
CA ILE A 180 -12.98 7.77 -1.13
C ILE A 180 -14.08 8.57 -0.42
N ARG A 181 -15.26 7.97 -0.23
CA ARG A 181 -16.38 8.62 0.45
C ARG A 181 -16.06 9.00 1.89
N TYR A 182 -15.48 8.08 2.66
CA TYR A 182 -15.05 8.35 4.02
C TYR A 182 -14.06 9.52 4.07
N MET A 183 -13.07 9.52 3.18
CA MET A 183 -12.08 10.59 3.10
C MET A 183 -12.69 11.94 2.73
N GLN A 184 -13.71 11.98 1.85
CA GLN A 184 -14.42 13.21 1.51
C GLN A 184 -15.29 13.76 2.65
N ALA A 185 -15.83 12.91 3.52
CA ALA A 185 -16.62 13.33 4.68
C ALA A 185 -15.73 13.82 5.84
N TYR A 186 -14.61 13.12 6.09
CA TYR A 186 -13.76 13.33 7.27
C TYR A 186 -12.38 13.92 6.93
N TYR A 187 -12.24 14.63 5.80
CA TYR A 187 -10.93 15.13 5.34
C TYR A 187 -10.20 16.06 6.32
N LYS A 188 -10.90 16.67 7.28
CA LYS A 188 -10.33 17.62 8.25
C LYS A 188 -9.59 16.93 9.40
N GLU A 189 -9.88 15.67 9.67
CA GLU A 189 -9.34 14.95 10.82
C GLU A 189 -7.91 14.47 10.58
N THR A 190 -7.22 14.09 11.67
CA THR A 190 -5.91 13.42 11.58
C THR A 190 -6.03 12.10 10.84
N PHE A 191 -5.19 11.89 9.83
CA PHE A 191 -5.23 10.73 8.97
C PHE A 191 -4.38 9.58 9.52
N SER A 192 -4.95 8.38 9.52
CA SER A 192 -4.23 7.10 9.68
C SER A 192 -4.84 6.10 8.71
N LEU A 193 -3.99 5.35 8.04
CA LEU A 193 -4.42 4.33 7.09
C LEU A 193 -5.20 3.21 7.80
N GLU A 194 -4.81 2.89 9.02
CA GLU A 194 -5.45 1.91 9.90
C GLU A 194 -6.87 2.35 10.27
N LYS A 195 -7.05 3.64 10.59
CA LYS A 195 -8.37 4.21 10.87
C LYS A 195 -9.28 4.17 9.64
N LEU A 196 -8.76 4.52 8.46
CA LEU A 196 -9.49 4.45 7.20
C LEU A 196 -9.90 3.00 6.87
N ALA A 197 -8.95 2.07 6.98
CA ALA A 197 -9.14 0.64 6.75
C ALA A 197 -10.22 0.04 7.66
N LYS A 198 -10.16 0.36 8.96
CA LYS A 198 -11.19 -0.03 9.93
C LYS A 198 -12.56 0.56 9.61
N ALA A 199 -12.63 1.81 9.14
CA ALA A 199 -13.89 2.47 8.83
C ALA A 199 -14.62 1.86 7.61
N VAL A 200 -13.89 1.25 6.69
CA VAL A 200 -14.45 0.64 5.47
C VAL A 200 -14.35 -0.89 5.47
N ASN A 201 -14.13 -1.49 6.63
CA ASN A 201 -14.02 -2.95 6.82
C ASN A 201 -13.05 -3.61 5.83
N SER A 202 -11.90 -2.98 5.57
CA SER A 202 -10.87 -3.48 4.68
C SER A 202 -9.50 -3.49 5.38
N SER A 203 -8.52 -4.19 4.83
CA SER A 203 -7.15 -4.15 5.37
C SER A 203 -6.37 -2.95 4.81
N PRO A 204 -5.45 -2.36 5.59
CA PRO A 204 -4.56 -1.28 5.13
C PRO A 204 -3.83 -1.63 3.82
N ARG A 205 -3.38 -2.88 3.70
CA ARG A 205 -2.74 -3.44 2.51
C ARG A 205 -3.69 -3.46 1.30
N THR A 206 -4.94 -3.89 1.50
CA THR A 206 -5.95 -3.96 0.43
C THR A 206 -6.30 -2.57 -0.07
N LEU A 207 -6.54 -1.61 0.82
CA LEU A 207 -6.83 -0.23 0.42
C LEU A 207 -5.64 0.42 -0.30
N SER A 208 -4.43 0.27 0.22
CA SER A 208 -3.24 0.83 -0.43
C SER A 208 -3.08 0.30 -1.84
N ARG A 209 -3.27 -1.01 -2.02
CA ARG A 209 -3.30 -1.64 -3.35
C ARG A 209 -4.39 -1.05 -4.23
N LEU A 210 -5.63 -0.94 -3.75
CA LEU A 210 -6.75 -0.43 -4.54
C LEU A 210 -6.55 1.03 -4.99
N PHE A 211 -6.08 1.91 -4.09
CA PHE A 211 -5.75 3.30 -4.42
C PHE A 211 -4.65 3.39 -5.47
N ARG A 212 -3.59 2.57 -5.36
CA ARG A 212 -2.50 2.53 -6.34
C ARG A 212 -2.96 1.98 -7.69
N THR A 213 -3.70 0.87 -7.70
CA THR A 213 -4.12 0.21 -8.94
C THR A 213 -5.18 1.00 -9.70
N ARG A 214 -6.14 1.63 -9.02
CA ARG A 214 -7.31 2.27 -9.67
C ARG A 214 -7.22 3.79 -9.77
N LEU A 215 -6.55 4.45 -8.83
CA LEU A 215 -6.41 5.92 -8.80
C LEU A 215 -4.97 6.38 -9.04
N GLN A 216 -4.00 5.47 -9.19
CA GLN A 216 -2.58 5.77 -9.38
C GLN A 216 -2.00 6.69 -8.30
N THR A 217 -2.50 6.58 -7.06
CA THR A 217 -2.09 7.41 -5.94
C THR A 217 -2.13 6.61 -4.63
N SER A 218 -1.45 7.08 -3.58
CA SER A 218 -1.63 6.53 -2.23
C SER A 218 -2.87 7.14 -1.55
N PRO A 219 -3.45 6.48 -0.52
CA PRO A 219 -4.53 7.05 0.28
C PRO A 219 -4.16 8.40 0.92
N ALA A 220 -2.94 8.54 1.46
CA ALA A 220 -2.48 9.81 2.03
C ALA A 220 -2.39 10.92 0.97
N GLN A 221 -1.87 10.60 -0.22
CA GLN A 221 -1.74 11.55 -1.31
C GLN A 221 -3.10 11.95 -1.90
N TYR A 222 -4.07 11.03 -1.92
CA TYR A 222 -5.45 11.33 -2.29
C TYR A 222 -6.15 12.22 -1.26
N LEU A 223 -5.85 12.07 0.03
CA LEU A 223 -6.35 13.02 1.04
C LEU A 223 -5.78 14.42 0.82
N ILE A 224 -4.49 14.51 0.47
CA ILE A 224 -3.84 15.79 0.16
C ILE A 224 -4.55 16.46 -1.02
N SER A 225 -4.88 15.73 -2.09
CA SER A 225 -5.59 16.32 -3.23
C SER A 225 -6.98 16.86 -2.85
N ILE A 226 -7.74 16.14 -2.02
CA ILE A 226 -9.02 16.61 -1.47
C ILE A 226 -8.82 17.92 -0.70
N ARG A 227 -7.84 17.95 0.22
CA ARG A 227 -7.56 19.16 1.03
C ARG A 227 -7.13 20.33 0.16
N MET A 228 -6.33 20.11 -0.88
CA MET A 228 -5.89 21.17 -1.80
C MET A 228 -7.06 21.75 -2.58
N GLU A 229 -7.96 20.92 -3.10
CA GLU A 229 -9.12 21.41 -3.86
C GLU A 229 -10.09 22.19 -2.94
N LYS A 230 -10.33 21.72 -1.70
CA LYS A 230 -11.10 22.49 -0.71
C LYS A 230 -10.42 23.80 -0.34
N SER A 231 -9.09 23.81 -0.19
CA SER A 231 -8.32 25.02 0.09
C SER A 231 -8.44 26.05 -1.03
N LYS A 232 -8.35 25.59 -2.29
CA LYS A 232 -8.54 26.43 -3.48
C LYS A 232 -9.93 27.05 -3.52
N ILE A 233 -10.98 26.26 -3.24
CA ILE A 233 -12.37 26.76 -3.18
C ILE A 233 -12.50 27.85 -2.12
N LEU A 234 -12.01 27.61 -0.90
CA LEU A 234 -12.07 28.59 0.19
C LEU A 234 -11.27 29.86 -0.14
N LEU A 235 -10.09 29.72 -0.73
CA LEU A 235 -9.23 30.83 -1.13
C LEU A 235 -9.87 31.75 -2.18
N LEU A 236 -10.69 31.19 -3.09
CA LEU A 236 -11.33 31.95 -4.18
C LEU A 236 -12.68 32.55 -3.83
N ASN A 237 -13.39 31.93 -2.88
CA ASN A 237 -14.77 32.28 -2.54
C ASN A 237 -14.90 33.00 -1.19
N THR A 238 -13.79 33.18 -0.46
CA THR A 238 -13.80 33.84 0.85
C THR A 238 -12.64 34.83 1.01
N GLU A 239 -12.79 35.73 1.98
CA GLU A 239 -11.73 36.63 2.45
C GLU A 239 -11.03 36.09 3.73
N ALA A 240 -11.15 34.78 3.99
CA ALA A 240 -10.54 34.14 5.14
C ALA A 240 -9.00 34.21 5.08
N SER A 241 -8.35 34.31 6.25
CA SER A 241 -6.89 34.31 6.32
C SER A 241 -6.34 32.93 5.92
N LEU A 242 -5.08 32.88 5.48
CA LEU A 242 -4.45 31.60 5.12
C LEU A 242 -4.37 30.64 6.33
N HIS A 243 -4.31 31.18 7.54
CA HIS A 243 -4.35 30.42 8.78
C HIS A 243 -5.73 29.77 9.00
N ASP A 244 -6.81 30.53 8.83
CA ASP A 244 -8.19 30.02 8.99
C ASP A 244 -8.51 28.94 7.94
N ILE A 245 -8.04 29.15 6.70
CA ILE A 245 -8.20 28.16 5.62
C ILE A 245 -7.45 26.87 5.98
N ALA A 246 -6.24 26.97 6.54
CA ALA A 246 -5.47 25.80 6.95
C ALA A 246 -6.20 24.97 8.01
N ILE A 247 -6.71 25.61 9.06
CA ILE A 247 -7.49 24.94 10.10
C ILE A 247 -8.75 24.31 9.49
N ALA A 248 -9.46 25.04 8.61
CA ALA A 248 -10.69 24.56 7.99
C ALA A 248 -10.50 23.32 7.10
N VAL A 249 -9.31 23.12 6.53
CA VAL A 249 -8.99 21.96 5.68
C VAL A 249 -8.18 20.86 6.39
N GLY A 250 -7.84 21.03 7.67
CA GLY A 250 -7.14 20.02 8.47
C GLY A 250 -5.61 20.12 8.48
N TYR A 251 -5.05 21.32 8.29
CA TYR A 251 -3.63 21.62 8.51
C TYR A 251 -3.44 22.44 9.79
N PRO A 252 -2.29 22.29 10.48
CA PRO A 252 -2.04 22.95 11.77
C PRO A 252 -1.82 24.46 11.62
N ASP A 253 -1.22 24.91 10.51
CA ASP A 253 -0.94 26.32 10.27
C ASP A 253 -0.97 26.69 8.77
N GLY A 254 -1.08 28.00 8.51
CA GLY A 254 -1.10 28.56 7.17
C GLY A 254 0.22 28.45 6.40
N TYR A 255 1.34 28.29 7.11
CA TYR A 255 2.66 28.13 6.49
C TYR A 255 2.78 26.76 5.82
N TYR A 256 2.36 25.70 6.51
CA TYR A 256 2.32 24.32 6.02
C TYR A 256 1.35 24.18 4.85
N LEU A 257 0.15 24.77 4.96
CA LEU A 257 -0.79 24.86 3.85
C LEU A 257 -0.14 25.58 2.65
N GLY A 258 0.53 26.72 2.87
CA GLY A 258 1.19 27.47 1.81
C GLY A 258 2.27 26.67 1.07
N LYS A 259 3.09 25.91 1.80
CA LYS A 259 4.11 25.03 1.23
C LYS A 259 3.48 23.90 0.41
N MET A 260 2.46 23.23 0.95
CA MET A 260 1.75 22.15 0.27
C MET A 260 0.99 22.65 -0.97
N PHE A 261 0.34 23.80 -0.88
CA PHE A 261 -0.38 24.42 -1.99
C PHE A 261 0.57 24.82 -3.13
N LYS A 262 1.74 25.39 -2.80
CA LYS A 262 2.78 25.69 -3.81
C LYS A 262 3.33 24.42 -4.45
N LYS A 263 3.51 23.34 -3.68
CA LYS A 263 3.94 22.03 -4.21
C LYS A 263 2.89 21.45 -5.16
N TYR A 264 1.59 21.60 -4.86
CA TYR A 264 0.50 21.01 -5.62
C TYR A 264 0.11 21.83 -6.87
N TYR A 265 -0.04 23.16 -6.76
CA TYR A 265 -0.46 24.04 -7.86
C TYR A 265 0.69 24.82 -8.52
N GLY A 266 1.93 24.64 -8.07
CA GLY A 266 3.13 25.31 -8.61
C GLY A 266 3.33 26.77 -8.18
N ILE A 267 2.32 27.40 -7.57
CA ILE A 267 2.37 28.80 -7.09
C ILE A 267 1.77 28.93 -5.69
N SER A 268 2.22 29.93 -4.92
CA SER A 268 1.71 30.19 -3.58
C SER A 268 0.21 30.56 -3.59
N PRO A 269 -0.55 30.26 -2.53
CA PRO A 269 -1.97 30.62 -2.41
C PRO A 269 -2.27 32.09 -2.75
N VAL A 270 -1.51 33.04 -2.18
CA VAL A 270 -1.72 34.47 -2.41
C VAL A 270 -1.55 34.84 -3.89
N ARG A 271 -0.48 34.34 -4.53
CA ARG A 271 -0.26 34.53 -5.97
C ARG A 271 -1.33 33.83 -6.83
N TYR A 272 -1.83 32.69 -6.39
CA TYR A 272 -2.93 31.97 -7.05
C TYR A 272 -4.23 32.79 -7.03
N LYS A 273 -4.62 33.32 -5.85
CA LYS A 273 -5.77 34.22 -5.68
C LYS A 273 -5.63 35.46 -6.57
N ASN A 274 -4.49 36.16 -6.48
CA ASN A 274 -4.25 37.39 -7.25
C ASN A 274 -4.28 37.14 -8.76
N LYS A 275 -3.67 36.06 -9.25
CA LYS A 275 -3.66 35.72 -10.68
C LYS A 275 -5.07 35.52 -11.25
N LEU A 276 -5.95 34.85 -10.50
CA LEU A 276 -7.32 34.58 -10.93
C LEU A 276 -8.26 35.78 -10.74
N ILE A 277 -8.04 36.62 -9.72
CA ILE A 277 -8.76 37.89 -9.57
C ILE A 277 -8.38 38.89 -10.68
N THR A 278 -7.13 38.88 -11.16
CA THR A 278 -6.69 39.74 -12.27
C THR A 278 -7.11 39.25 -13.67
N GLN A 279 -7.67 38.04 -13.80
CA GLN A 279 -8.39 37.65 -15.02
C GLN A 279 -9.82 38.20 -14.92
N PRO A 280 -10.34 38.93 -15.93
CA PRO A 280 -11.67 39.50 -15.86
C PRO A 280 -12.72 38.38 -15.93
N SER A 281 -13.08 37.82 -14.79
CA SER A 281 -14.36 37.12 -14.66
C SER A 281 -15.41 38.21 -14.45
N TRP A 282 -16.18 38.49 -15.49
CA TRP A 282 -17.37 39.33 -15.40
C TRP A 282 -18.39 38.63 -14.48
N ARG A 283 -18.22 38.79 -13.16
CA ARG A 283 -19.00 38.09 -12.12
C ARG A 283 -20.43 38.59 -11.97
N ASP A 284 -20.78 39.69 -12.64
CA ASP A 284 -22.13 40.27 -12.64
C ASP A 284 -22.67 40.46 -14.07
N MET A 285 -22.70 39.41 -14.90
CA MET A 285 -23.39 39.45 -16.20
C MET A 285 -24.70 38.63 -16.14
N PRO A 286 -25.86 39.24 -15.83
CA PRO A 286 -27.13 38.54 -15.71
C PRO A 286 -27.89 38.44 -17.05
N SER A 287 -27.19 38.37 -18.20
CA SER A 287 -27.86 38.23 -19.50
C SER A 287 -26.98 37.49 -20.51
N GLN A 288 -27.44 36.31 -20.98
CA GLN A 288 -27.09 35.81 -22.30
C GLN A 288 -27.77 36.72 -23.33
N GLY A 289 -27.12 37.83 -23.66
CA GLY A 289 -27.65 38.85 -24.57
C GLY A 289 -26.64 39.19 -25.65
N ALA A 290 -26.89 38.65 -26.84
CA ALA A 290 -26.45 39.11 -28.16
C ALA A 290 -25.06 39.78 -28.29
N GLN A 291 -24.15 39.11 -29.01
CA GLN A 291 -23.13 39.81 -29.79
C GLN A 291 -23.85 40.82 -30.69
N ILE A 292 -23.65 42.12 -30.43
CA ILE A 292 -24.21 43.19 -31.25
C ILE A 292 -23.39 43.27 -32.55
N ASP A 293 -23.99 42.78 -33.63
CA ASP A 293 -23.48 42.74 -35.01
C ASP A 293 -23.42 44.13 -35.73
N ILE A 294 -23.48 45.25 -35.00
CA ILE A 294 -23.73 46.58 -35.62
C ILE A 294 -22.62 47.62 -35.35
N ALA A 295 -21.55 47.29 -34.61
CA ALA A 295 -20.43 48.23 -34.44
C ALA A 295 -19.04 47.56 -34.56
N ARG A 296 -18.21 48.10 -35.47
CA ARG A 296 -16.83 47.64 -35.71
C ARG A 296 -15.95 47.82 -34.45
N THR A 297 -15.25 46.74 -34.09
CA THR A 297 -14.22 46.66 -33.05
C THR A 297 -12.87 47.20 -33.53
N GLN A 298 -12.76 48.51 -33.80
CA GLN A 298 -11.46 49.18 -33.85
C GLN A 298 -11.39 50.28 -32.81
N PRO A 299 -10.36 50.32 -31.94
CA PRO A 299 -10.19 51.43 -31.02
C PRO A 299 -9.70 52.66 -31.79
N LEU A 300 -10.49 53.73 -31.72
CA LEU A 300 -10.03 55.10 -32.00
C LEU A 300 -8.91 55.41 -30.99
N ARG A 301 -7.71 55.68 -31.51
CA ARG A 301 -6.61 56.23 -30.73
C ARG A 301 -6.96 57.68 -30.39
N TYR A 302 -7.16 57.97 -29.11
CA TYR A 302 -6.94 59.31 -28.59
C TYR A 302 -5.87 59.26 -27.52
N ILE A 303 -4.92 60.16 -27.69
CA ILE A 303 -3.73 60.40 -26.90
C ILE A 303 -4.20 61.21 -25.69
N ASP A 304 -3.80 60.85 -24.49
CA ASP A 304 -3.42 61.88 -23.52
C ASP A 304 -2.43 61.32 -22.50
N TYR A 305 -1.19 61.80 -22.65
CA TYR A 305 -0.20 61.87 -21.60
C TYR A 305 -0.58 63.06 -20.72
N ASP A 306 -0.72 62.88 -19.40
CA ASP A 306 -0.15 63.87 -18.48
C ASP A 306 0.01 63.35 -17.03
N ASN A 307 1.28 63.20 -16.68
CA ASN A 307 1.91 63.58 -15.40
C ASN A 307 1.49 62.93 -14.08
N HIS A 308 2.25 61.89 -13.71
CA HIS A 308 2.92 61.93 -12.40
C HIS A 308 4.34 61.32 -12.47
N TYR A 309 5.32 62.15 -12.84
CA TYR A 309 6.74 61.94 -12.55
C TYR A 309 7.09 62.73 -11.29
N GLN A 310 7.44 62.06 -10.20
CA GLN A 310 8.40 62.59 -9.22
C GLN A 310 9.23 61.45 -8.61
N TYR A 311 10.54 61.66 -8.63
CA TYR A 311 11.65 60.97 -7.93
C TYR A 311 12.29 59.73 -8.56
N ASN A 312 13.03 60.03 -9.63
CA ASN A 312 14.46 59.75 -9.87
C ASN A 312 15.23 58.89 -8.84
N GLY A 313 16.01 57.95 -9.37
CA GLY A 313 17.14 57.33 -8.68
C GLY A 313 17.79 56.14 -9.38
N GLU A 314 18.19 56.33 -10.65
CA GLU A 314 19.31 55.68 -11.38
C GLU A 314 19.51 54.15 -11.36
N GLY A 315 19.57 53.55 -12.56
CA GLY A 315 20.20 52.25 -12.77
C GLY A 315 19.71 51.48 -14.01
N GLU A 316 20.33 51.76 -15.16
CA GLU A 316 20.46 50.89 -16.34
C GLU A 316 19.20 50.33 -17.04
N LEU A 317 18.89 50.90 -18.22
CA LEU A 317 18.04 50.28 -19.24
C LEU A 317 18.87 49.32 -20.12
N PRO A 318 18.63 47.99 -20.10
CA PRO A 318 19.00 47.17 -21.24
C PRO A 318 17.97 47.36 -22.35
N MET A 319 18.42 48.07 -23.38
CA MET A 319 17.90 48.14 -24.72
C MET A 319 17.67 46.72 -25.28
N PHE A 320 16.43 46.23 -25.39
CA PHE A 320 16.04 45.31 -26.47
C PHE A 320 14.53 45.43 -26.75
N ARG A 321 14.23 46.05 -27.90
CA ARG A 321 12.90 46.03 -28.50
C ARG A 321 12.58 44.60 -28.92
N ASN A 322 11.48 44.06 -28.40
CA ASN A 322 10.83 42.87 -28.97
C ASN A 322 10.41 43.17 -30.41
N ALA A 323 11.19 42.70 -31.39
CA ALA A 323 10.73 42.56 -32.76
C ALA A 323 9.61 41.51 -32.79
N LYS A 324 8.47 41.84 -33.41
CA LYS A 324 7.32 40.93 -33.50
C LYS A 324 7.68 39.71 -34.38
N PRO A 325 7.23 38.49 -34.03
CA PRO A 325 7.67 37.24 -34.67
C PRO A 325 7.02 36.95 -36.04
N SER A 326 6.30 37.90 -36.64
CA SER A 326 5.56 37.65 -37.89
C SER A 326 6.45 37.56 -39.14
N LEU A 327 7.66 38.15 -39.09
CA LEU A 327 8.59 38.17 -40.22
C LEU A 327 9.49 36.92 -40.25
N LEU A 328 9.75 36.31 -39.09
CA LEU A 328 10.59 35.11 -38.95
C LEU A 328 9.83 33.86 -39.41
N LEU A 329 8.51 33.81 -39.18
CA LEU A 329 7.65 32.71 -39.64
C LEU A 329 7.45 32.72 -41.16
N THR A 330 7.40 33.91 -41.78
CA THR A 330 7.35 34.06 -43.24
C THR A 330 8.70 33.74 -43.89
N LEU A 331 9.82 34.11 -43.25
CA LEU A 331 11.16 33.73 -43.71
C LEU A 331 11.39 32.20 -43.63
N LEU A 332 10.88 31.55 -42.57
CA LEU A 332 11.00 30.09 -42.39
C LEU A 332 10.16 29.32 -43.42
N LEU A 333 8.98 29.83 -43.77
CA LEU A 333 8.12 29.26 -44.82
C LEU A 333 8.71 29.44 -46.22
N CYS A 334 9.40 30.54 -46.48
CA CYS A 334 10.14 30.74 -47.74
C CYS A 334 11.38 29.84 -47.83
N PHE A 335 12.03 29.53 -46.70
CA PHE A 335 13.21 28.66 -46.67
C PHE A 335 12.87 27.19 -46.97
N THR A 336 11.72 26.69 -46.52
CA THR A 336 11.29 25.30 -46.78
C THR A 336 10.89 25.07 -48.24
N ILE A 337 10.40 26.11 -48.93
CA ILE A 337 10.06 26.05 -50.37
C ILE A 337 11.32 26.05 -51.25
N VAL A 338 12.42 26.67 -50.82
CA VAL A 338 13.69 26.67 -51.55
C VAL A 338 14.46 25.34 -51.36
N LEU A 339 14.28 24.64 -50.23
CA LEU A 339 14.94 23.36 -49.93
C LEU A 339 14.33 22.15 -50.66
N SER A 340 13.09 22.22 -51.16
CA SER A 340 12.47 21.11 -51.90
C SER A 340 12.77 21.12 -53.42
N ALA A 341 13.49 22.12 -53.93
CA ALA A 341 13.73 22.31 -55.36
C ALA A 341 15.11 21.82 -55.84
N CYS A 342 15.90 21.14 -55.00
CA CYS A 342 17.18 20.54 -55.38
C CYS A 342 17.26 19.07 -54.91
N SER A 343 16.41 18.21 -55.47
CA SER A 343 16.74 16.79 -55.62
C SER A 343 16.69 16.39 -57.10
N THR A 344 17.73 16.78 -57.82
CA THR A 344 18.07 16.17 -59.11
C THR A 344 18.82 14.87 -58.85
N GLY A 345 18.23 13.75 -59.26
CA GLY A 345 18.75 12.42 -59.00
C GLY A 345 19.93 12.01 -59.88
N THR A 346 20.46 10.81 -59.62
CA THR A 346 20.98 9.93 -60.67
C THR A 346 20.91 8.48 -60.21
N THR A 347 20.36 7.67 -61.11
CA THR A 347 20.34 6.20 -61.20
C THR A 347 21.72 5.54 -61.06
N ASN A 348 21.80 4.35 -60.45
CA ASN A 348 22.23 3.14 -61.19
C ASN A 348 22.11 1.82 -60.41
N LEU A 349 21.72 0.82 -61.20
CA LEU A 349 21.75 -0.62 -60.95
C LEU A 349 23.19 -1.13 -60.80
N ASN A 350 23.46 -2.04 -59.86
CA ASN A 350 23.74 -3.47 -60.15
C ASN A 350 24.38 -4.22 -58.97
N ALA A 351 23.80 -5.42 -58.76
CA ALA A 351 24.43 -6.72 -58.55
C ALA A 351 25.73 -6.84 -57.74
N SER A 352 25.57 -7.56 -56.63
CA SER A 352 26.54 -8.34 -55.88
C SER A 352 27.47 -9.19 -56.76
N SER A 353 28.78 -9.15 -56.50
CA SER A 353 29.62 -10.35 -56.32
C SER A 353 31.08 -10.01 -56.01
N ASN A 354 31.62 -10.79 -55.08
CA ASN A 354 33.02 -11.19 -54.88
C ASN A 354 34.06 -10.20 -54.31
N GLY A 355 34.55 -10.57 -53.12
CA GLY A 355 35.98 -10.88 -52.94
C GLY A 355 36.82 -9.84 -52.17
N THR A 356 37.14 -10.15 -50.92
CA THR A 356 38.38 -9.74 -50.22
C THR A 356 39.64 -10.23 -50.99
N PRO A 357 40.87 -9.68 -50.83
CA PRO A 357 41.46 -9.21 -49.55
C PRO A 357 42.34 -7.92 -49.58
N THR A 358 42.66 -7.48 -48.36
CA THR A 358 43.74 -6.62 -47.77
C THR A 358 45.14 -6.65 -48.46
N PRO A 359 46.20 -5.93 -47.99
CA PRO A 359 46.34 -4.73 -47.13
C PRO A 359 47.33 -3.67 -47.72
N SER A 360 47.45 -2.48 -47.12
CA SER A 360 48.76 -1.84 -46.83
C SER A 360 48.59 -0.53 -46.06
N ALA A 361 49.45 -0.37 -45.06
CA ALA A 361 49.53 0.73 -44.10
C ALA A 361 50.38 1.88 -44.61
N GLU A 362 50.13 3.10 -44.13
CA GLU A 362 51.16 4.05 -43.65
C GLU A 362 50.54 5.26 -42.91
N THR A 363 50.69 5.20 -41.59
CA THR A 363 51.05 6.22 -40.59
C THR A 363 51.04 7.72 -40.95
N SER A 364 50.29 8.53 -40.18
CA SER A 364 50.84 9.43 -39.13
C SER A 364 49.84 10.48 -38.58
N THR A 365 49.57 10.33 -37.28
CA THR A 365 49.42 11.38 -36.24
C THR A 365 48.62 12.66 -36.50
N GLY A 366 47.46 12.73 -35.86
CA GLY A 366 46.84 13.95 -35.34
C GLY A 366 46.05 13.62 -34.09
N ALA A 367 46.63 13.87 -32.92
CA ALA A 367 45.99 13.68 -31.62
C ALA A 367 44.79 14.63 -31.50
N ASN A 368 43.61 14.07 -31.28
CA ASN A 368 42.54 14.76 -30.57
C ASN A 368 41.99 13.77 -29.54
N THR A 369 42.19 14.13 -28.29
CA THR A 369 41.64 13.49 -27.10
C THR A 369 40.12 13.56 -27.14
N ASP A 370 39.48 12.44 -27.46
CA ASP A 370 38.09 12.19 -27.07
C ASP A 370 38.07 11.09 -26.00
N LYS A 371 37.53 11.46 -24.84
CA LYS A 371 37.16 10.55 -23.76
C LYS A 371 36.24 9.48 -24.33
N ALA A 372 36.78 8.29 -24.51
CA ALA A 372 36.02 7.09 -24.81
C ALA A 372 34.95 6.88 -23.71
N ALA A 373 33.69 6.94 -24.12
CA ALA A 373 32.61 6.26 -23.40
C ALA A 373 32.95 4.77 -23.44
N VAL A 374 33.28 4.20 -22.29
CA VAL A 374 33.42 2.76 -22.14
C VAL A 374 32.03 2.17 -22.34
N GLU A 375 31.80 1.45 -23.44
CA GLU A 375 30.65 0.55 -23.54
C GLU A 375 30.76 -0.45 -22.40
N ALA A 376 29.88 -0.33 -21.41
CA ALA A 376 29.85 -1.23 -20.27
C ALA A 376 29.50 -2.64 -20.78
N GLN A 377 30.43 -3.58 -20.62
CA GLN A 377 30.16 -4.99 -20.91
C GLN A 377 29.00 -5.47 -20.04
N THR A 378 27.99 -6.07 -20.62
CA THR A 378 26.81 -6.61 -19.93
C THR A 378 26.80 -8.14 -19.94
N ARG A 379 26.25 -8.76 -18.89
CA ARG A 379 25.94 -10.20 -18.81
C ARG A 379 24.43 -10.41 -18.70
N ILE A 380 23.93 -11.54 -19.18
CA ILE A 380 22.52 -11.91 -19.06
C ILE A 380 22.32 -12.71 -17.78
N ILE A 381 21.35 -12.31 -16.96
CA ILE A 381 20.92 -13.03 -15.76
C ILE A 381 19.45 -13.43 -15.94
N SER A 382 19.15 -14.71 -15.74
CA SER A 382 17.77 -15.20 -15.74
C SER A 382 17.11 -14.88 -14.42
N THR A 383 16.01 -14.12 -14.47
CA THR A 383 15.25 -13.70 -13.28
C THR A 383 13.79 -14.16 -13.36
N VAL A 384 13.05 -13.99 -12.27
CA VAL A 384 11.59 -14.23 -12.27
C VAL A 384 10.81 -13.29 -13.20
N LYS A 385 11.43 -12.22 -13.68
CA LYS A 385 10.89 -11.27 -14.66
C LYS A 385 11.43 -11.51 -16.08
N GLY A 386 12.12 -12.63 -16.30
CA GLY A 386 12.79 -12.98 -17.56
C GLY A 386 14.28 -12.67 -17.54
N ASP A 387 14.91 -12.81 -18.70
CA ASP A 387 16.34 -12.55 -18.87
C ASP A 387 16.60 -11.04 -18.90
N ILE A 388 17.52 -10.57 -18.04
CA ILE A 388 17.88 -9.16 -17.89
C ILE A 388 19.37 -8.99 -18.16
N ALA A 389 19.72 -8.02 -19.01
CA ALA A 389 21.10 -7.62 -19.22
C ALA A 389 21.55 -6.69 -18.10
N VAL A 390 22.46 -7.15 -17.24
CA VAL A 390 23.05 -6.37 -16.15
C VAL A 390 24.51 -6.04 -16.46
N PRO A 391 25.07 -4.93 -15.96
CA PRO A 391 26.49 -4.62 -16.12
C PRO A 391 27.36 -5.72 -15.51
N THR A 392 28.47 -6.08 -16.16
CA THR A 392 29.41 -7.08 -15.63
C THR A 392 30.12 -6.65 -14.36
N SER A 393 30.22 -5.34 -14.11
CA SER A 393 30.79 -4.74 -12.91
C SER A 393 30.03 -3.44 -12.59
N PRO A 394 28.87 -3.53 -11.92
CA PRO A 394 28.05 -2.37 -11.61
C PRO A 394 28.74 -1.47 -10.58
N GLN A 395 28.73 -0.16 -10.82
CA GLN A 395 29.40 0.87 -10.01
C GLN A 395 28.42 1.75 -9.23
N ARG A 396 27.19 1.87 -9.71
CA ARG A 396 26.15 2.78 -9.20
C ARG A 396 24.92 1.97 -8.82
N VAL A 397 25.08 1.14 -7.80
CA VAL A 397 24.05 0.20 -7.35
C VAL A 397 23.09 0.88 -6.39
N VAL A 398 21.79 0.75 -6.64
CA VAL A 398 20.73 1.10 -5.69
C VAL A 398 20.11 -0.18 -5.14
N VAL A 399 19.94 -0.27 -3.82
CA VAL A 399 19.46 -1.47 -3.13
C VAL A 399 18.34 -1.10 -2.18
N LEU A 400 17.12 -1.59 -2.42
CA LEU A 400 15.98 -1.23 -1.59
C LEU A 400 15.71 -2.20 -0.44
N TYR A 401 16.28 -3.40 -0.50
CA TYR A 401 16.21 -4.41 0.54
C TYR A 401 17.39 -5.38 0.41
N LEU A 402 17.67 -6.19 1.43
CA LEU A 402 18.82 -7.11 1.46
C LEU A 402 20.18 -6.38 1.39
N LEU A 403 20.23 -5.23 2.08
CA LEU A 403 21.38 -4.32 2.07
C LEU A 403 22.67 -5.01 2.47
N GLY A 404 22.62 -5.81 3.55
CA GLY A 404 23.78 -6.51 4.03
C GLY A 404 24.30 -7.59 3.08
N ASP A 405 23.46 -8.20 2.23
CA ASP A 405 23.94 -9.20 1.28
C ASP A 405 24.81 -8.56 0.19
N VAL A 406 24.40 -7.39 -0.28
CA VAL A 406 25.16 -6.63 -1.27
C VAL A 406 26.44 -6.06 -0.65
N LEU A 407 26.36 -5.57 0.59
CA LEU A 407 27.52 -5.07 1.33
C LEU A 407 28.54 -6.17 1.62
N ALA A 408 28.10 -7.38 2.00
CA ALA A 408 28.99 -8.51 2.26
C ALA A 408 29.76 -8.97 1.02
N LEU A 409 29.21 -8.74 -0.18
CA LEU A 409 29.90 -8.97 -1.45
C LEU A 409 30.86 -7.83 -1.84
N GLY A 410 31.04 -6.85 -0.97
CA GLY A 410 31.96 -5.72 -1.15
C GLY A 410 31.42 -4.60 -2.03
N ILE A 411 30.10 -4.54 -2.25
CA ILE A 411 29.46 -3.48 -3.03
C ILE A 411 28.79 -2.49 -2.07
N LYS A 412 29.28 -1.25 -2.06
CA LYS A 412 28.64 -0.15 -1.32
C LYS A 412 27.60 0.54 -2.20
N PRO A 413 26.29 0.46 -1.88
CA PRO A 413 25.26 1.10 -2.69
C PRO A 413 25.38 2.63 -2.65
N ILE A 414 24.92 3.29 -3.71
CA ILE A 414 24.83 4.77 -3.77
C ILE A 414 23.48 5.29 -3.28
N GLY A 415 22.50 4.41 -3.14
CA GLY A 415 21.18 4.72 -2.61
C GLY A 415 20.54 3.50 -1.97
N VAL A 416 19.94 3.69 -0.80
CA VAL A 416 19.34 2.63 0.00
C VAL A 416 17.98 3.03 0.55
N SER A 417 17.14 2.06 0.90
CA SER A 417 15.99 2.30 1.77
C SER A 417 16.44 2.68 3.18
N ASP A 418 15.52 3.23 3.97
CA ASP A 418 15.78 3.54 5.38
C ASP A 418 16.32 2.31 6.14
N VAL A 419 17.41 2.55 6.88
CA VAL A 419 18.09 1.57 7.72
C VAL A 419 17.65 1.78 9.16
N SER A 420 17.29 0.70 9.85
CA SER A 420 16.98 0.73 11.28
C SER A 420 18.21 1.12 12.09
N GLU A 421 18.01 1.97 13.10
CA GLU A 421 19.05 2.24 14.11
C GLU A 421 19.46 0.94 14.81
N GLY A 422 20.76 0.76 15.03
CA GLY A 422 21.36 -0.45 15.62
C GLY A 422 21.64 -1.58 14.62
N ALA A 423 21.33 -1.41 13.34
CA ALA A 423 21.62 -2.40 12.31
C ALA A 423 23.13 -2.70 12.22
N ALA A 424 23.49 -3.95 11.95
CA ALA A 424 24.88 -4.41 11.86
C ALA A 424 25.75 -3.60 10.88
N PHE A 425 25.12 -3.03 9.85
CA PHE A 425 25.77 -2.25 8.79
C PHE A 425 25.36 -0.77 8.79
N GLU A 426 24.78 -0.26 9.89
CA GLU A 426 24.34 1.14 9.99
C GLU A 426 25.48 2.12 9.67
N ASP A 427 26.64 1.91 10.31
CA ASP A 427 27.82 2.76 10.13
C ASP A 427 28.36 2.76 8.70
N GLU A 428 28.24 1.63 7.99
CA GLU A 428 28.67 1.50 6.60
C GLU A 428 27.79 2.33 5.65
N LEU A 429 26.51 2.49 6.00
CA LEU A 429 25.51 3.17 5.17
C LEU A 429 25.15 4.59 5.62
N LYS A 430 25.76 5.11 6.69
CA LYS A 430 25.45 6.45 7.23
C LYS A 430 25.59 7.59 6.21
N ASP A 431 26.55 7.46 5.28
CA ASP A 431 26.84 8.47 4.25
C ASP A 431 26.11 8.20 2.92
N VAL A 432 25.32 7.13 2.86
CA VAL A 432 24.58 6.73 1.65
C VAL A 432 23.22 7.40 1.63
N GLN A 433 22.76 7.82 0.45
CA GLN A 433 21.49 8.51 0.31
C GLN A 433 20.31 7.58 0.66
N LYS A 434 19.53 7.96 1.68
CA LYS A 434 18.27 7.29 2.02
C LYS A 434 17.16 7.73 1.06
N LEU A 435 16.51 6.76 0.42
CA LEU A 435 15.58 6.98 -0.70
C LEU A 435 14.10 6.91 -0.28
N GLY A 436 13.84 6.61 0.99
CA GLY A 436 12.51 6.43 1.56
C GLY A 436 12.40 5.12 2.33
N THR A 437 11.21 4.88 2.87
CA THR A 437 10.98 3.77 3.79
C THR A 437 10.49 2.54 3.01
N TRP A 438 11.23 1.43 3.07
CA TRP A 438 10.87 0.12 2.50
C TRP A 438 10.49 0.13 1.00
N PHE A 439 9.17 0.12 0.74
CA PHE A 439 8.57 0.00 -0.59
C PHE A 439 8.17 1.36 -1.17
N GLU A 440 8.46 2.45 -0.46
CA GLU A 440 8.08 3.82 -0.84
C GLU A 440 9.28 4.65 -1.33
N ALA A 441 10.29 3.99 -1.87
CA ALA A 441 11.47 4.67 -2.40
C ALA A 441 11.06 5.61 -3.55
N SER A 442 11.50 6.87 -3.50
CA SER A 442 11.14 7.88 -4.50
C SER A 442 11.80 7.56 -5.86
N PRO A 443 11.01 7.31 -6.93
CA PRO A 443 11.57 7.07 -8.26
C PRO A 443 12.38 8.26 -8.78
N GLU A 444 11.99 9.49 -8.45
CA GLU A 444 12.71 10.71 -8.85
C GLU A 444 14.08 10.81 -8.17
N ALA A 445 14.15 10.45 -6.89
CA ALA A 445 15.42 10.43 -6.15
C ALA A 445 16.36 9.36 -6.70
N ILE A 446 15.82 8.18 -7.06
CA ILE A 446 16.59 7.09 -7.69
C ILE A 446 17.07 7.51 -9.08
N LEU A 447 16.22 8.13 -9.89
CA LEU A 447 16.60 8.62 -11.23
C LEU A 447 17.72 9.67 -11.13
N ALA A 448 17.69 10.57 -10.14
CA ALA A 448 18.74 11.54 -9.91
C ALA A 448 20.09 10.91 -9.54
N LEU A 449 20.07 9.70 -8.97
CA LEU A 449 21.26 8.91 -8.69
C LEU A 449 21.83 8.20 -9.93
N ASN A 450 21.20 8.30 -11.12
CA ASN A 450 21.69 7.70 -12.36
C ASN A 450 22.30 6.28 -12.16
N PRO A 451 21.55 5.32 -11.58
CA PRO A 451 22.06 3.99 -11.26
C PRO A 451 22.37 3.18 -12.51
N ASP A 452 23.30 2.24 -12.41
CA ASP A 452 23.58 1.24 -13.46
C ASP A 452 23.00 -0.14 -13.12
N LEU A 453 22.56 -0.34 -11.87
CA LEU A 453 21.85 -1.52 -11.39
C LEU A 453 20.93 -1.14 -10.23
N ILE A 454 19.71 -1.68 -10.22
CA ILE A 454 18.76 -1.53 -9.11
C ILE A 454 18.35 -2.93 -8.61
N ILE A 455 18.43 -3.17 -7.31
CA ILE A 455 18.00 -4.42 -6.66
C ILE A 455 16.77 -4.13 -5.80
N VAL A 456 15.68 -4.87 -6.05
CA VAL A 456 14.37 -4.61 -5.45
C VAL A 456 13.74 -5.86 -4.82
N PRO A 457 12.97 -5.72 -3.72
CA PRO A 457 12.35 -6.84 -3.02
C PRO A 457 11.00 -7.29 -3.56
N SER A 458 10.29 -6.45 -4.33
CA SER A 458 8.88 -6.70 -4.67
C SER A 458 8.55 -6.37 -6.12
N GLU A 459 7.50 -7.00 -6.66
CA GLU A 459 7.01 -6.67 -7.99
C GLU A 459 6.62 -5.19 -8.10
N GLU A 460 6.03 -4.61 -7.06
CA GLU A 460 5.65 -3.20 -7.05
C GLU A 460 6.86 -2.27 -7.23
N THR A 461 7.96 -2.54 -6.53
CA THR A 461 9.18 -1.75 -6.65
C THR A 461 9.89 -2.01 -7.98
N TYR A 462 9.78 -3.22 -8.54
CA TYR A 462 10.24 -3.53 -9.89
C TYR A 462 9.49 -2.71 -10.95
N GLU A 463 8.15 -2.76 -10.97
CA GLU A 463 7.34 -2.02 -11.96
C GLU A 463 7.58 -0.50 -11.90
N ALA A 464 7.87 0.03 -10.71
CA ALA A 464 8.15 1.46 -10.54
C ALA A 464 9.54 1.89 -11.04
N LEU A 465 10.53 0.98 -11.04
CA LEU A 465 11.95 1.36 -11.18
C LEU A 465 12.65 0.74 -12.39
N HIS A 466 12.07 -0.29 -13.02
CA HIS A 466 12.71 -0.99 -14.14
C HIS A 466 12.92 -0.12 -15.40
N GLN A 467 12.25 1.04 -15.49
CA GLN A 467 12.45 2.01 -16.56
C GLN A 467 13.66 2.94 -16.33
N ILE A 468 14.23 2.94 -15.12
CA ILE A 468 15.35 3.83 -14.75
C ILE A 468 16.70 3.20 -15.13
N ALA A 469 16.91 1.93 -14.78
CA ALA A 469 18.13 1.17 -15.02
C ALA A 469 17.83 -0.34 -14.99
N PRO A 470 18.76 -1.22 -15.43
CA PRO A 470 18.63 -2.66 -15.23
C PRO A 470 18.24 -2.98 -13.79
N THR A 471 17.08 -3.60 -13.62
CA THR A 471 16.47 -3.81 -12.30
C THR A 471 16.26 -5.29 -12.07
N VAL A 472 16.70 -5.80 -10.92
CA VAL A 472 16.60 -7.21 -10.55
C VAL A 472 15.68 -7.34 -9.34
N LEU A 473 14.58 -8.07 -9.53
CA LEU A 473 13.69 -8.50 -8.45
C LEU A 473 14.26 -9.77 -7.79
N VAL A 474 14.55 -9.69 -6.49
CA VAL A 474 14.99 -10.84 -5.68
C VAL A 474 13.80 -11.39 -4.89
N PRO A 475 13.26 -12.59 -5.23
CA PRO A 475 12.13 -13.20 -4.53
C PRO A 475 12.58 -13.86 -3.22
N TYR A 476 13.11 -13.06 -2.30
CA TYR A 476 13.80 -13.53 -1.09
C TYR A 476 12.97 -14.44 -0.18
N GLU A 477 11.64 -14.29 -0.16
CA GLU A 477 10.73 -15.13 0.63
C GLU A 477 10.72 -16.60 0.18
N ARG A 478 11.25 -16.90 -1.01
CA ARG A 478 11.29 -18.24 -1.60
C ARG A 478 12.70 -18.78 -1.77
N MET A 479 13.70 -18.09 -1.24
CA MET A 479 15.11 -18.45 -1.35
C MET A 479 15.66 -18.70 0.05
N SER A 480 16.46 -19.74 0.20
CA SER A 480 17.39 -19.86 1.33
C SER A 480 18.40 -18.71 1.32
N THR A 481 19.07 -18.47 2.46
CA THR A 481 20.16 -17.48 2.55
C THR A 481 21.21 -17.73 1.47
N GLU A 482 21.61 -18.99 1.30
CA GLU A 482 22.61 -19.47 0.35
C GLU A 482 22.21 -19.21 -1.11
N GLU A 483 20.99 -19.60 -1.50
CA GLU A 483 20.45 -19.31 -2.84
C GLU A 483 20.37 -17.82 -3.10
N ARG A 484 19.95 -17.04 -2.11
CA ARG A 484 19.74 -15.59 -2.22
C ARG A 484 21.06 -14.84 -2.41
N VAL A 485 22.07 -15.12 -1.59
CA VAL A 485 23.39 -14.49 -1.71
C VAL A 485 24.10 -14.96 -2.98
N SER A 486 24.00 -16.25 -3.36
CA SER A 486 24.56 -16.74 -4.63
C SER A 486 23.92 -16.03 -5.83
N PHE A 487 22.60 -15.88 -5.83
CA PHE A 487 21.89 -15.14 -6.87
C PHE A 487 22.32 -13.66 -6.94
N ILE A 488 22.42 -12.99 -5.80
CA ILE A 488 22.92 -11.60 -5.75
C ILE A 488 24.37 -11.54 -6.24
N GLY A 489 25.22 -12.51 -5.88
CA GLY A 489 26.58 -12.67 -6.39
C GLY A 489 26.63 -12.71 -7.92
N GLN A 490 25.77 -13.50 -8.56
CA GLN A 490 25.66 -13.54 -10.03
C GLN A 490 25.23 -12.18 -10.61
N VAL A 491 24.30 -11.50 -9.96
CA VAL A 491 23.78 -10.19 -10.38
C VAL A 491 24.85 -9.10 -10.34
N VAL A 492 25.71 -9.09 -9.32
CA VAL A 492 26.77 -8.07 -9.17
C VAL A 492 28.13 -8.51 -9.71
N GLY A 493 28.25 -9.73 -10.26
CA GLY A 493 29.48 -10.28 -10.79
C GLY A 493 30.53 -10.64 -9.72
N LYS A 494 30.05 -11.19 -8.61
CA LYS A 494 30.81 -11.56 -7.40
C LYS A 494 30.53 -13.00 -6.97
N GLU A 495 30.45 -13.92 -7.93
CA GLU A 495 30.13 -15.34 -7.69
C GLU A 495 31.16 -16.01 -6.77
N ASP A 496 32.46 -15.82 -7.04
CA ASP A 496 33.54 -16.41 -6.23
C ASP A 496 33.51 -15.87 -4.79
N GLN A 497 33.27 -14.56 -4.62
CA GLN A 497 33.16 -13.96 -3.28
C GLN A 497 31.92 -14.45 -2.53
N ALA A 498 30.82 -14.76 -3.23
CA ALA A 498 29.63 -15.32 -2.61
C ALA A 498 29.91 -16.73 -2.04
N GLU A 499 30.66 -17.56 -2.78
CA GLU A 499 31.07 -18.90 -2.32
C GLU A 499 32.06 -18.84 -1.16
N GLU A 500 33.06 -17.95 -1.24
CA GLU A 500 34.03 -17.72 -0.16
C GLU A 500 33.33 -17.26 1.12
N LEU A 501 32.39 -16.31 1.01
CA LEU A 501 31.63 -15.77 2.14
C LEU A 501 30.87 -16.85 2.91
N PHE A 502 30.22 -17.80 2.22
CA PHE A 502 29.53 -18.91 2.90
C PHE A 502 30.48 -19.93 3.48
N THR A 503 31.58 -20.22 2.78
CA THR A 503 32.61 -21.13 3.29
C THR A 503 33.14 -20.62 4.63
N ASP A 504 33.46 -19.32 4.71
CA ASP A 504 33.91 -18.68 5.94
C ASP A 504 32.83 -18.63 7.01
N PHE A 505 31.60 -18.28 6.64
CA PHE A 505 30.48 -18.23 7.57
C PHE A 505 30.16 -19.61 8.17
N HIS A 506 30.08 -20.67 7.36
CA HIS A 506 29.84 -22.03 7.84
C HIS A 506 30.98 -22.54 8.72
N LYS A 507 32.23 -22.27 8.34
CA LYS A 507 33.39 -22.57 9.20
C LYS A 507 33.25 -21.89 10.56
N LYS A 508 32.89 -20.61 10.57
CA LYS A 508 32.68 -19.84 11.81
C LYS A 508 31.52 -20.37 12.65
N VAL A 509 30.44 -20.85 12.01
CA VAL A 509 29.33 -21.53 12.69
C VAL A 509 29.82 -22.80 13.38
N GLU A 510 30.60 -23.64 12.70
CA GLU A 510 31.14 -24.87 13.29
C GLU A 510 32.12 -24.59 14.43
N ASP A 511 33.02 -23.62 14.26
CA ASP A 511 33.92 -23.16 15.34
C ASP A 511 33.10 -22.66 16.55
N SER A 512 31.98 -21.97 16.30
CA SER A 512 31.08 -21.47 17.36
C SER A 512 30.35 -22.59 18.07
N LYS A 513 29.85 -23.61 17.34
CA LYS A 513 29.26 -24.82 17.93
C LYS A 513 30.26 -25.53 18.83
N GLN A 514 31.51 -25.67 18.39
CA GLN A 514 32.56 -26.29 19.20
C GLN A 514 32.78 -25.51 20.51
N LYS A 515 32.92 -24.18 20.44
CA LYS A 515 33.06 -23.33 21.65
C LYS A 515 31.88 -23.49 22.61
N LEU A 516 30.65 -23.49 22.08
CA LEU A 516 29.44 -23.66 22.90
C LEU A 516 29.34 -25.08 23.50
N GLN A 517 29.77 -26.10 22.76
CA GLN A 517 29.79 -27.49 23.24
C GLN A 517 30.83 -27.69 24.36
N GLU A 518 32.06 -27.19 24.16
CA GLU A 518 33.13 -27.23 25.18
C GLU A 518 32.71 -26.52 26.47
N ALA A 519 31.90 -25.47 26.33
CA ALA A 519 31.37 -24.70 27.43
C ALA A 519 30.05 -25.29 28.01
N GLY A 520 29.57 -26.41 27.47
CA GLY A 520 28.36 -27.11 27.94
C GLY A 520 27.05 -26.34 27.72
N ILE A 521 27.00 -25.46 26.71
CA ILE A 521 25.80 -24.65 26.40
C ILE A 521 24.98 -25.23 25.26
N LEU A 522 25.62 -25.89 24.29
CA LEU A 522 24.98 -26.19 22.99
C LEU A 522 23.67 -26.99 23.11
N ASP A 523 23.59 -27.90 24.08
CA ASP A 523 22.44 -28.77 24.31
C ASP A 523 21.29 -28.11 25.12
N HIS A 524 21.49 -26.88 25.60
CA HIS A 524 20.48 -26.15 26.37
C HIS A 524 19.44 -25.46 25.50
N THR A 525 18.26 -25.23 26.10
CA THR A 525 17.14 -24.61 25.41
C THR A 525 17.22 -23.09 25.41
N ILE A 526 16.91 -22.48 24.26
CA ILE A 526 16.91 -21.03 24.07
C ILE A 526 15.50 -20.56 23.69
N SER A 527 15.00 -19.53 24.37
CA SER A 527 13.80 -18.80 23.95
C SER A 527 14.15 -17.41 23.46
N ILE A 528 13.45 -16.95 22.43
CA ILE A 528 13.58 -15.59 21.90
C ILE A 528 12.25 -14.86 22.13
N MET A 529 12.32 -13.69 22.74
CA MET A 529 11.15 -12.94 23.21
C MET A 529 11.22 -11.46 22.83
N GLU A 530 10.07 -10.81 22.67
CA GLU A 530 9.98 -9.38 22.37
C GLU A 530 8.77 -8.75 23.08
N GLY A 531 8.93 -7.53 23.58
CA GLY A 531 7.84 -6.77 24.20
C GLY A 531 7.75 -6.98 25.71
N GLY A 532 6.55 -7.22 26.25
CA GLY A 532 6.28 -7.22 27.69
C GLY A 532 5.20 -6.23 28.14
N LYS A 533 4.58 -5.50 27.21
CA LYS A 533 3.45 -4.61 27.51
C LYS A 533 2.19 -5.44 27.80
N ASP A 534 1.29 -4.88 28.61
CA ASP A 534 0.01 -5.48 28.98
C ASP A 534 0.14 -6.91 29.58
N ASN A 535 1.24 -7.19 30.29
CA ASN A 535 1.57 -8.50 30.88
C ASN A 535 1.57 -9.66 29.85
N SER A 536 1.96 -9.36 28.61
CA SER A 536 2.14 -10.35 27.55
C SER A 536 3.49 -10.18 26.85
N MET A 537 4.05 -11.28 26.37
CA MET A 537 5.34 -11.35 25.68
C MET A 537 5.14 -12.02 24.33
N ALA A 538 5.69 -11.43 23.26
CA ALA A 538 5.78 -12.14 21.99
C ALA A 538 6.92 -13.16 22.10
N VAL A 539 6.64 -14.41 21.78
CA VAL A 539 7.61 -15.51 21.78
C VAL A 539 7.78 -16.00 20.35
N VAL A 540 9.03 -16.06 19.89
CA VAL A 540 9.36 -16.50 18.53
C VAL A 540 9.17 -18.01 18.40
N ALA A 541 8.48 -18.45 17.36
CA ALA A 541 8.12 -19.85 17.14
C ALA A 541 8.52 -20.37 15.75
N SER A 542 9.52 -19.75 15.12
CA SER A 542 10.02 -20.12 13.78
C SER A 542 11.51 -19.86 13.63
N LYS A 543 12.15 -20.51 12.63
CA LYS A 543 13.57 -20.31 12.31
C LYS A 543 13.84 -18.95 11.65
N GLN A 544 12.91 -18.47 10.82
CA GLN A 544 13.09 -17.28 9.98
C GLN A 544 12.20 -16.11 10.44
N PHE A 545 12.29 -15.72 11.71
CA PHE A 545 11.55 -14.58 12.28
C PHE A 545 12.39 -13.30 12.39
N GLY A 546 13.71 -13.43 12.35
CA GLY A 546 14.65 -12.42 12.83
C GLY A 546 14.92 -12.57 14.33
N ARG A 547 15.42 -11.52 14.98
CA ARG A 547 15.84 -11.48 16.40
C ARG A 547 16.86 -12.57 16.76
N GLY A 548 17.69 -12.98 15.79
CA GLY A 548 18.67 -14.06 15.95
C GLY A 548 18.11 -15.48 15.84
N SER A 549 16.82 -15.66 15.52
CA SER A 549 16.17 -16.99 15.44
C SER A 549 16.86 -17.92 14.46
N GLN A 550 17.33 -17.40 13.33
CA GLN A 550 17.98 -18.20 12.31
C GLN A 550 19.36 -18.67 12.77
N ILE A 551 20.14 -17.81 13.42
CA ILE A 551 21.41 -18.21 14.03
C ILE A 551 21.21 -19.30 15.07
N ILE A 552 20.26 -19.11 16.00
CA ILE A 552 20.07 -20.02 17.14
C ILE A 552 19.50 -21.37 16.68
N TYR A 553 18.40 -21.36 15.94
CA TYR A 553 17.62 -22.58 15.65
C TYR A 553 18.00 -23.26 14.33
N GLU A 554 18.61 -22.55 13.38
CA GLU A 554 19.00 -23.11 12.07
C GLU A 554 20.50 -23.39 12.01
N TYR A 555 21.34 -22.38 12.21
CA TYR A 555 22.79 -22.51 12.03
C TYR A 555 23.47 -23.22 13.21
N LEU A 556 23.27 -22.74 14.44
CA LEU A 556 23.80 -23.40 15.64
C LEU A 556 23.05 -24.70 15.96
N GLY A 557 21.79 -24.82 15.54
CA GLY A 557 20.97 -26.01 15.74
C GLY A 557 20.52 -26.23 17.19
N MET A 558 20.56 -25.18 18.02
CA MET A 558 20.09 -25.23 19.40
C MET A 558 18.57 -25.41 19.45
N LYS A 559 18.05 -25.95 20.55
CA LYS A 559 16.63 -26.26 20.70
C LYS A 559 15.88 -25.14 21.42
N ALA A 560 14.61 -24.98 21.08
CA ALA A 560 13.67 -24.21 21.90
C ALA A 560 13.01 -25.15 22.93
N PRO A 561 12.35 -24.61 23.98
CA PRO A 561 11.42 -25.40 24.80
C PRO A 561 10.42 -26.17 23.94
N GLU A 562 10.05 -27.38 24.38
CA GLU A 562 9.22 -28.34 23.61
C GLU A 562 7.96 -27.70 22.99
N ILE A 563 7.27 -26.83 23.74
CA ILE A 563 6.05 -26.14 23.28
C ILE A 563 6.30 -25.23 22.07
N ILE A 564 7.50 -24.65 21.99
CA ILE A 564 7.95 -23.80 20.87
C ILE A 564 8.55 -24.68 19.78
N GLN A 565 9.33 -25.71 20.15
CA GLN A 565 10.00 -26.59 19.20
C GLN A 565 9.03 -27.29 18.25
N GLN A 566 7.89 -27.78 18.76
CA GLN A 566 6.84 -28.39 17.94
C GLN A 566 6.30 -27.45 16.85
N LYS A 567 6.27 -26.14 17.12
CA LYS A 567 5.85 -25.13 16.16
C LYS A 567 6.96 -24.82 15.17
N ILE A 568 8.19 -24.64 15.66
CA ILE A 568 9.37 -24.43 14.81
C ILE A 568 9.51 -25.55 13.78
N ASP A 569 9.27 -26.81 14.17
CA ASP A 569 9.42 -27.98 13.31
C ASP A 569 8.33 -28.09 12.22
N THR A 570 7.19 -27.43 12.40
CA THR A 570 6.04 -27.49 11.47
C THR A 570 5.82 -26.20 10.68
N THR A 571 6.50 -25.13 11.03
CA THR A 571 6.31 -23.80 10.44
C THR A 571 7.31 -23.54 9.32
N THR A 572 6.82 -23.02 8.19
CA THR A 572 7.63 -22.73 6.99
C THR A 572 7.87 -21.25 6.73
N GLY A 573 7.47 -20.35 7.64
CA GLY A 573 7.69 -18.90 7.53
C GLY A 573 7.85 -18.22 8.90
N ALA A 574 7.89 -16.88 8.90
CA ALA A 574 7.98 -16.11 10.15
C ALA A 574 6.70 -16.27 10.99
N ASP A 575 6.84 -16.83 12.19
CA ASP A 575 5.77 -17.01 13.17
C ASP A 575 6.25 -16.73 14.60
N GLY A 576 5.31 -16.27 15.41
CA GLY A 576 5.48 -15.99 16.83
C GLY A 576 4.11 -15.83 17.49
N GLU A 577 4.06 -16.04 18.80
CA GLU A 577 2.81 -16.02 19.55
C GLU A 577 2.86 -15.05 20.73
N SER A 578 1.72 -14.43 21.05
CA SER A 578 1.59 -13.62 22.26
C SER A 578 1.25 -14.52 23.45
N VAL A 579 2.12 -14.53 24.45
CA VAL A 579 2.05 -15.38 25.64
C VAL A 579 1.84 -14.50 26.88
N SER A 580 0.85 -14.81 27.72
CA SER A 580 0.66 -14.10 28.99
C SER A 580 1.74 -14.46 30.01
N PHE A 581 2.07 -13.53 30.89
CA PHE A 581 3.11 -13.72 31.91
C PHE A 581 2.80 -14.90 32.85
N GLU A 582 1.53 -15.21 33.09
CA GLU A 582 1.09 -16.33 33.93
C GLU A 582 1.58 -17.70 33.45
N VAL A 583 1.77 -17.85 32.13
CA VAL A 583 2.22 -19.12 31.53
C VAL A 583 3.59 -19.01 30.88
N LEU A 584 4.21 -17.82 30.87
CA LEU A 584 5.45 -17.51 30.17
C LEU A 584 6.64 -18.39 30.62
N SER A 585 6.64 -18.86 31.86
CA SER A 585 7.65 -19.81 32.36
C SER A 585 7.68 -21.13 31.58
N LYS A 586 6.56 -21.58 30.99
CA LYS A 586 6.51 -22.78 30.14
C LYS A 586 7.15 -22.57 28.76
N TYR A 587 7.25 -21.32 28.34
CA TYR A 587 7.85 -20.88 27.07
C TYR A 587 9.28 -20.38 27.27
N SER A 588 9.81 -20.44 28.49
CA SER A 588 11.14 -19.96 28.84
C SER A 588 12.11 -21.14 28.81
N GLY A 589 13.12 -21.07 27.95
CA GLY A 589 14.24 -21.99 27.93
C GLY A 589 15.21 -21.75 29.07
N ASP A 590 16.28 -22.52 29.05
CA ASP A 590 17.40 -22.39 29.97
C ASP A 590 18.04 -21.00 29.86
N TYR A 591 18.13 -20.45 28.64
CA TYR A 591 18.52 -19.08 28.37
C TYR A 591 17.45 -18.33 27.57
N ILE A 592 17.43 -17.01 27.72
CA ILE A 592 16.46 -16.14 27.03
C ILE A 592 17.20 -15.02 26.31
N PHE A 593 16.93 -14.86 25.01
CA PHE A 593 17.21 -13.62 24.29
C PHE A 593 15.95 -12.76 24.26
N ARG A 594 16.07 -11.49 24.66
CA ARG A 594 14.99 -10.52 24.55
C ARG A 594 15.37 -9.39 23.60
N SER A 595 14.58 -9.21 22.55
CA SER A 595 14.71 -8.10 21.62
C SER A 595 14.44 -6.77 22.34
N SER A 596 15.39 -5.85 22.24
CA SER A 596 15.41 -4.57 22.95
C SER A 596 15.23 -3.40 21.98
N TYR A 597 14.35 -2.46 22.32
CA TYR A 597 14.04 -1.30 21.51
C TYR A 597 13.47 -0.16 22.36
N ASP A 598 13.57 1.05 21.85
CA ASP A 598 13.05 2.24 22.52
C ASP A 598 11.55 2.16 22.83
N GLY A 599 11.22 2.32 24.11
CA GLY A 599 9.84 2.27 24.59
C GLY A 599 9.30 0.85 24.80
N MET A 600 10.15 -0.18 24.83
CA MET A 600 9.79 -1.51 25.34
C MET A 600 9.40 -1.46 26.83
N ALA A 601 8.73 -2.49 27.32
CA ALA A 601 8.31 -2.55 28.72
C ALA A 601 9.52 -2.70 29.67
N ASP A 602 9.59 -1.84 30.70
CA ASP A 602 10.49 -2.03 31.84
C ASP A 602 9.91 -3.11 32.76
N LEU A 603 10.61 -4.25 32.83
CA LEU A 603 10.20 -5.40 33.62
C LEU A 603 11.04 -5.59 34.89
N THR A 604 11.95 -4.65 35.20
CA THR A 604 12.87 -4.76 36.35
C THR A 604 12.16 -4.93 37.68
N GLN A 605 10.94 -4.37 37.82
CA GLN A 605 10.11 -4.48 39.02
C GLN A 605 9.00 -5.55 38.91
N ASN A 606 8.93 -6.30 37.82
CA ASN A 606 7.84 -7.26 37.61
C ASN A 606 8.13 -8.59 38.33
N PRO A 607 7.32 -9.00 39.32
CA PRO A 607 7.60 -10.18 40.13
C PRO A 607 7.42 -11.49 39.37
N ILE A 608 6.57 -11.54 38.34
CA ILE A 608 6.38 -12.77 37.54
C ILE A 608 7.59 -12.97 36.63
N TRP A 609 7.99 -11.92 35.92
CA TRP A 609 9.18 -11.92 35.05
C TRP A 609 10.45 -12.29 35.83
N ASN A 610 10.69 -11.63 36.97
CA ASN A 610 11.88 -11.86 37.79
C ASN A 610 11.92 -13.25 38.47
N ASN A 611 10.80 -13.98 38.49
CA ASN A 611 10.75 -15.35 39.02
C ASN A 611 10.96 -16.43 37.94
N ILE A 612 11.05 -16.06 36.66
CA ILE A 612 11.43 -17.00 35.60
C ILE A 612 12.87 -17.47 35.87
N PRO A 613 13.15 -18.79 35.91
CA PRO A 613 14.47 -19.31 36.30
C PRO A 613 15.65 -18.68 35.55
N ALA A 614 15.55 -18.58 34.22
CA ALA A 614 16.60 -17.96 33.40
C ALA A 614 16.84 -16.48 33.76
N VAL A 615 15.77 -15.70 34.00
CA VAL A 615 15.88 -14.28 34.40
C VAL A 615 16.49 -14.15 35.79
N LYS A 616 15.96 -14.93 36.75
CA LYS A 616 16.39 -14.92 38.15
C LYS A 616 17.88 -15.28 38.31
N GLU A 617 18.37 -16.17 37.46
CA GLU A 617 19.74 -16.68 37.49
C GLU A 617 20.69 -15.91 36.55
N GLY A 618 20.23 -14.81 35.95
CA GLY A 618 21.07 -13.92 35.13
C GLY A 618 21.37 -14.45 33.72
N ARG A 619 20.58 -15.38 33.20
CA ARG A 619 20.66 -15.95 31.85
C ARG A 619 19.72 -15.27 30.84
N LEU A 620 19.34 -14.03 31.12
CA LEU A 620 18.65 -13.15 30.19
C LEU A 620 19.71 -12.33 29.45
N MET A 621 19.73 -12.43 28.12
CA MET A 621 20.53 -11.60 27.24
C MET A 621 19.59 -10.71 26.44
N GLU A 622 19.94 -9.44 26.30
CA GLU A 622 19.19 -8.55 25.40
C GLU A 622 19.86 -8.59 24.03
N ILE A 623 19.10 -8.40 22.96
CA ILE A 623 19.64 -8.20 21.61
C ILE A 623 19.02 -6.92 21.09
N ASP A 624 19.83 -6.01 20.57
CA ASP A 624 19.31 -4.78 19.97
C ASP A 624 18.37 -5.12 18.81
N PHE A 625 17.23 -4.42 18.72
CA PHE A 625 16.23 -4.68 17.69
C PHE A 625 16.81 -4.50 16.30
N GLY A 626 17.58 -3.43 16.07
CA GLY A 626 18.23 -3.16 14.79
C GLY A 626 19.19 -4.27 14.39
N LEU A 627 20.03 -4.74 15.33
CA LEU A 627 20.94 -5.85 15.10
C LEU A 627 20.17 -7.13 14.75
N GLY A 628 19.12 -7.43 15.51
CA GLY A 628 18.27 -8.61 15.30
C GLY A 628 17.29 -8.48 14.13
N TYR A 629 17.14 -7.31 13.52
CA TYR A 629 16.05 -7.07 12.58
C TYR A 629 16.24 -7.78 11.24
N TYR A 630 17.47 -7.75 10.72
CA TYR A 630 17.80 -8.21 9.39
C TYR A 630 18.23 -9.68 9.34
N SER A 631 18.01 -10.33 8.21
CA SER A 631 18.39 -11.73 7.92
C SER A 631 19.31 -11.86 6.70
N ASP A 632 19.98 -10.76 6.33
CA ASP A 632 21.07 -10.78 5.36
C ASP A 632 22.34 -11.38 5.96
N ILE A 633 23.22 -11.92 5.12
CA ILE A 633 24.42 -12.65 5.56
C ILE A 633 25.38 -11.78 6.38
N TYR A 634 25.45 -10.48 6.09
CA TYR A 634 26.23 -9.53 6.90
C TYR A 634 25.70 -9.50 8.33
N SER A 635 24.39 -9.30 8.48
CA SER A 635 23.74 -9.24 9.80
C SER A 635 23.83 -10.59 10.51
N LEU A 636 23.62 -11.71 9.80
CA LEU A 636 23.76 -13.05 10.37
C LEU A 636 25.18 -13.31 10.91
N ASN A 637 26.21 -12.86 10.19
CA ASN A 637 27.59 -13.00 10.63
C ASN A 637 27.89 -12.22 11.92
N VAL A 638 27.35 -10.99 12.05
CA VAL A 638 27.51 -10.17 13.26
C VAL A 638 26.62 -10.69 14.42
N GLN A 639 25.40 -11.12 14.11
CA GLN A 639 24.50 -11.75 15.09
C GLN A 639 25.12 -13.03 15.66
N LEU A 640 25.81 -13.83 14.85
CA LEU A 640 26.51 -15.03 15.32
C LEU A 640 27.55 -14.70 16.38
N ASP A 641 28.40 -13.71 16.15
CA ASP A 641 29.40 -13.27 17.13
C ASP A 641 28.72 -12.83 18.42
N TYR A 642 27.73 -11.94 18.29
CA TYR A 642 27.00 -11.41 19.43
C TYR A 642 26.35 -12.51 20.28
N ILE A 643 25.63 -13.43 19.63
CA ILE A 643 24.89 -14.51 20.31
C ILE A 643 25.86 -15.47 21.00
N VAL A 644 26.95 -15.84 20.34
CA VAL A 644 27.96 -16.75 20.92
C VAL A 644 28.66 -16.10 22.10
N GLU A 645 29.08 -14.84 21.98
CA GLU A 645 29.72 -14.09 23.06
C GLU A 645 28.77 -13.91 24.26
N ALA A 646 27.52 -13.53 24.01
CA ALA A 646 26.50 -13.37 25.04
C ALA A 646 26.23 -14.68 25.79
N LEU A 647 26.11 -15.79 25.07
CA LEU A 647 25.94 -17.11 25.67
C LEU A 647 27.16 -17.53 26.49
N LEU A 648 28.38 -17.31 25.99
CA LEU A 648 29.61 -17.67 26.71
C LEU A 648 29.81 -16.82 27.97
N ALA A 649 29.36 -15.57 27.97
CA ALA A 649 29.40 -14.67 29.12
C ALA A 649 28.29 -14.97 30.16
N ALA A 650 27.20 -15.62 29.75
CA ALA A 650 26.07 -15.91 30.62
C ALA A 650 26.41 -16.96 31.71
N PRO A 651 25.76 -16.88 32.90
CA PRO A 651 25.87 -17.91 33.92
C PRO A 651 25.46 -19.28 33.41
N ARG A 652 26.18 -20.34 33.81
CA ARG A 652 25.89 -21.71 33.40
C ARG A 652 24.63 -22.25 34.09
N VAL A 653 23.89 -23.09 33.38
CA VAL A 653 22.83 -23.92 33.97
C VAL A 653 23.50 -24.94 34.90
N LYS A 654 22.97 -25.12 36.10
CA LYS A 654 23.56 -25.96 37.15
C LYS A 654 23.06 -27.40 37.12
#